data_AF-A0A9P8YIP7-F1
#
_entry.id   AF-A0A9P8YIP7-F1
#
_cell.length_a   1.000
_cell.length_b   1.000
_cell.length_c   1.000
_cell.angle_alpha   90.00
_cell.angle_beta   90.00
_cell.angle_gamma   90.00
#
_symmetry.space_group_name_H-M   'P 1'
#
loop_
_entity.id
_entity.type
_entity.pdbx_description
1 polymer ?
#
loop_
_entity_poly.entity_id
_entity_poly.type
_entity_poly.pdbx_seq_one_letter_code
_entity_poly.pdbx_strand_id
1 'polypeptide(L)'
;MASVAPAPEAHPAHDPNIPIGLQQHNPHASASQWRHQESTAFARAAVAHDARAPNGDDHAQEPPTNSPDNFKPVTIGSENGATANGTAHVSDGKEIICGPLINYRHMDGHAWYGSVLVVTQGGGKTQSFQPVLSLGRIDIASGQEGLVPDQAAATSAAEDPAQIRSDHGVKVEGICLYSDPRATFWSFPIACDMADVETKWAYSIADVHYKSSSQAATNFFFVPAINESMRIMFHSCNGFSVGTDEDAWSGAALWNDVLRSHARAPFHVMIGGGDQIYNDGIRVNGPLREWTDISNPKKRRDFPFPESLREACDNYYLNNYLRWYATEPFAQANGQIPQLNIWDDHDIIDGFGSYVNDFMMCDVFRGIGGVAHKYYMLFQHHMAPPPSTYTTDAPQTVTGSHQGVDKEQLKDTFIGKQNVWDPSYIVGTRAGPYVAEHSMNMFNKLGARIAMIGIDARTERTRHQVNYPETYDLIFNRLRDELIKAADAGNPYRHLIVLLGIPIAYPRLTWLENVFSSPLIAPVKFLNRRFGFGGSAFNKFDGSIDLLDDLDDHYTARTHKKERNALLHRLQGVCEAHNIRATILGGDVHLAAFGRFYSNPDLNIPVEEDHRYMVNVVSSAIVNKPPPSAVANLLASRNKIHHLDRNTDETLLDLFDKDPGDSNKTKSSNHCTMPSRNYAIITENSPNNQPASTNGAATNGANGVNGVNGAPDANHTNGVDGAAATNPFKGRDGHSFLHKGEDSAGTKHKAAQFETHGKSNDGSLDCCIRVEIDQHDRDGKTEAYGVTIPALNYEAGKYSAHERHMPHLHRHRSRPETKASGAPSTIPASTRPASTRTAPAH
;
A
#
# COMPACT_ATOMS: atom_id res chain seq x y z
N MET A 1 -11.64 40.78 57.08
CA MET A 1 -11.06 42.01 57.67
C MET A 1 -10.52 42.85 56.52
N ALA A 2 -10.96 44.12 56.45
CA ALA A 2 -10.46 45.27 55.66
C ALA A 2 -10.26 45.08 54.12
N SER A 3 -11.12 45.63 53.23
CA SER A 3 -11.18 47.03 52.72
C SER A 3 -9.89 47.44 51.99
N VAL A 4 -9.88 47.97 50.75
CA VAL A 4 -10.29 49.34 50.36
C VAL A 4 -10.26 49.47 48.82
N ALA A 5 -11.21 50.22 48.23
CA ALA A 5 -11.11 50.91 46.92
C ALA A 5 -10.91 52.42 47.17
N PRO A 6 -10.28 53.24 46.29
CA PRO A 6 -11.03 53.98 45.24
C PRO A 6 -10.23 54.41 43.96
N ALA A 7 -10.94 55.10 43.05
CA ALA A 7 -10.65 55.59 41.67
C ALA A 7 -9.69 56.83 41.55
N PRO A 8 -9.63 57.66 40.46
CA PRO A 8 -9.47 57.48 38.99
C PRO A 8 -8.35 58.39 38.34
N GLU A 9 -8.30 58.43 36.99
CA GLU A 9 -7.74 59.45 36.05
C GLU A 9 -6.23 59.50 35.70
N ALA A 10 -5.91 59.36 34.39
CA ALA A 10 -5.45 60.44 33.48
C ALA A 10 -4.61 59.91 32.29
N HIS A 11 -5.01 60.25 31.07
CA HIS A 11 -4.20 60.15 29.84
C HIS A 11 -3.28 61.37 29.68
N PRO A 12 -2.18 61.25 28.90
CA PRO A 12 -2.11 62.09 27.70
C PRO A 12 -1.48 61.42 26.46
N ALA A 13 -2.09 61.79 25.32
CA ALA A 13 -1.57 62.09 23.98
C ALA A 13 -0.27 61.47 23.44
N HIS A 14 -0.35 60.88 22.23
CA HIS A 14 0.70 60.96 21.20
C HIS A 14 0.13 60.92 19.76
N ASP A 15 0.47 61.98 19.03
CA ASP A 15 0.79 62.16 17.59
C ASP A 15 -0.13 61.64 16.45
N PRO A 16 -0.70 62.54 15.62
CA PRO A 16 -1.41 62.21 14.39
C PRO A 16 -0.53 62.49 13.16
N ASN A 17 0.14 61.46 12.63
CA ASN A 17 0.57 61.40 11.22
C ASN A 17 1.15 60.01 10.94
N ILE A 18 0.44 59.17 10.17
CA ILE A 18 0.94 58.24 9.14
C ILE A 18 -0.28 57.52 8.51
N PRO A 19 -0.34 57.34 7.18
CA PRO A 19 -1.59 57.09 6.46
C PRO A 19 -2.09 55.64 6.53
N ILE A 20 -3.41 55.51 6.52
CA ILE A 20 -4.16 54.26 6.38
C ILE A 20 -3.88 53.65 5.01
N GLY A 21 -3.04 52.61 4.96
CA GLY A 21 -2.70 51.85 3.76
C GLY A 21 -3.54 50.58 3.63
N LEU A 22 -4.40 50.57 2.62
CA LEU A 22 -5.07 49.45 1.95
C LEU A 22 -4.72 48.03 2.45
N GLN A 23 -5.69 47.40 3.11
CA GLN A 23 -5.75 45.94 3.26
C GLN A 23 -5.70 45.29 1.87
N GLN A 24 -4.57 44.70 1.52
CA GLN A 24 -4.48 43.73 0.43
C GLN A 24 -5.30 42.50 0.83
N HIS A 25 -6.51 42.43 0.27
CA HIS A 25 -7.28 41.21 0.21
C HIS A 25 -6.45 40.18 -0.56
N ASN A 26 -6.08 39.06 0.06
CA ASN A 26 -5.39 37.97 -0.62
C ASN A 26 -6.38 37.27 -1.57
N PRO A 27 -6.24 37.40 -2.90
CA PRO A 27 -7.16 36.80 -3.87
C PRO A 27 -6.89 35.30 -4.11
N HIS A 28 -5.94 34.70 -3.39
CA HIS A 28 -5.58 33.28 -3.47
C HIS A 28 -6.13 32.45 -2.29
N ALA A 29 -7.18 32.93 -1.64
CA ALA A 29 -7.87 32.24 -0.55
C ALA A 29 -9.29 31.82 -0.97
N SER A 30 -9.43 30.60 -1.51
CA SER A 30 -10.70 29.85 -1.61
C SER A 30 -10.41 28.42 -2.09
N ALA A 31 -11.00 27.31 -1.65
CA ALA A 31 -11.74 26.89 -0.44
C ALA A 31 -12.16 25.41 -0.67
N SER A 32 -12.19 24.56 0.36
CA SER A 32 -12.76 23.20 0.28
C SER A 32 -14.29 23.21 0.43
N GLN A 33 -14.97 23.37 -0.69
CA GLN A 33 -16.43 23.39 -0.78
C GLN A 33 -17.09 21.98 -0.88
N TRP A 34 -16.32 20.90 -0.91
CA TRP A 34 -16.73 19.61 -1.49
C TRP A 34 -17.69 18.79 -0.63
N ARG A 35 -17.37 18.46 0.63
CA ARG A 35 -18.27 17.64 1.48
C ARG A 35 -19.49 18.40 2.03
N HIS A 36 -19.43 19.72 2.21
CA HIS A 36 -20.55 20.50 2.75
C HIS A 36 -21.67 20.80 1.72
N GLN A 37 -21.35 20.77 0.42
CA GLN A 37 -22.31 21.01 -0.66
C GLN A 37 -23.18 19.79 -1.00
N GLU A 38 -22.92 18.64 -0.38
CA GLU A 38 -23.52 17.34 -0.73
C GLU A 38 -24.63 16.88 0.22
N SER A 39 -25.02 17.71 1.20
CA SER A 39 -26.23 17.39 1.97
C SER A 39 -27.48 17.57 1.09
N THR A 40 -28.45 16.67 1.21
CA THR A 40 -29.78 16.84 0.58
C THR A 40 -30.45 18.16 0.99
N ALA A 41 -30.04 18.75 2.12
CA ALA A 41 -30.44 20.09 2.55
C ALA A 41 -29.82 21.22 1.70
N PHE A 42 -28.55 21.07 1.29
CA PHE A 42 -27.85 22.04 0.43
C PHE A 42 -28.37 21.99 -1.02
N ALA A 43 -28.63 20.80 -1.56
CA ALA A 43 -29.24 20.64 -2.89
C ALA A 43 -30.64 21.30 -2.97
N ARG A 44 -31.44 21.22 -1.90
CA ARG A 44 -32.73 21.92 -1.81
C ARG A 44 -32.58 23.45 -1.73
N ALA A 45 -31.53 23.94 -1.06
CA ALA A 45 -31.25 25.38 -0.95
C ALA A 45 -30.73 25.98 -2.28
N ALA A 46 -29.93 25.24 -3.05
CA ALA A 46 -29.44 25.66 -4.36
C ALA A 46 -30.58 25.76 -5.40
N VAL A 47 -31.52 24.81 -5.40
CA VAL A 47 -32.72 24.85 -6.26
C VAL A 47 -33.65 26.01 -5.89
N ALA A 48 -33.69 26.41 -4.62
CA ALA A 48 -34.49 27.55 -4.17
C ALA A 48 -33.90 28.91 -4.57
N HIS A 49 -32.60 28.98 -4.87
CA HIS A 49 -31.92 30.22 -5.26
C HIS A 49 -32.09 30.58 -6.74
N ASP A 50 -32.33 29.60 -7.62
CA ASP A 50 -32.63 29.83 -9.05
C ASP A 50 -34.06 30.36 -9.30
N ALA A 51 -34.92 30.38 -8.26
CA ALA A 51 -36.31 30.83 -8.37
C ALA A 51 -36.52 32.34 -8.09
N ARG A 52 -35.46 33.13 -7.91
CA ARG A 52 -35.55 34.59 -7.72
C ARG A 52 -34.55 35.34 -8.59
N ALA A 53 -34.98 35.70 -9.79
CA ALA A 53 -34.36 36.80 -10.54
C ALA A 53 -34.87 38.15 -10.01
N PRO A 54 -33.99 39.15 -9.85
CA PRO A 54 -34.38 40.54 -9.99
C PRO A 54 -33.76 41.15 -11.26
N ASN A 55 -34.62 41.83 -12.02
CA ASN A 55 -34.27 42.75 -13.10
C ASN A 55 -33.39 43.90 -12.57
N GLY A 56 -32.45 44.37 -13.40
CA GLY A 56 -31.77 45.64 -13.21
C GLY A 56 -30.59 45.82 -14.16
N ASP A 57 -30.78 46.64 -15.19
CA ASP A 57 -29.72 47.22 -16.03
C ASP A 57 -28.79 48.11 -15.18
N ASP A 58 -27.47 48.09 -15.47
CA ASP A 58 -26.72 49.32 -15.78
C ASP A 58 -25.22 49.08 -16.10
N HIS A 59 -24.85 49.59 -17.27
CA HIS A 59 -23.62 50.23 -17.73
C HIS A 59 -22.20 49.76 -17.33
N ALA A 60 -21.46 49.41 -18.38
CA ALA A 60 -20.01 49.21 -18.43
C ALA A 60 -19.20 50.52 -18.33
N GLN A 61 -18.07 50.45 -17.63
CA GLN A 61 -16.91 51.35 -17.77
C GLN A 61 -15.61 50.65 -17.27
N GLU A 62 -14.68 50.37 -18.19
CA GLU A 62 -13.22 50.35 -17.92
C GLU A 62 -12.71 51.81 -17.75
N PRO A 63 -11.52 52.16 -17.18
CA PRO A 63 -10.19 51.48 -17.13
C PRO A 63 -9.41 51.80 -15.79
N PRO A 64 -8.05 51.92 -15.65
CA PRO A 64 -6.89 51.47 -16.42
C PRO A 64 -5.81 50.69 -15.60
N THR A 65 -4.85 50.16 -16.34
CA THR A 65 -3.55 49.56 -15.97
C THR A 65 -2.67 50.41 -15.05
N ASN A 66 -2.04 49.79 -14.04
CA ASN A 66 -0.65 50.05 -13.60
C ASN A 66 -0.19 49.05 -12.51
N SER A 67 0.82 48.25 -12.83
CA SER A 67 1.56 47.35 -11.92
C SER A 67 2.56 48.13 -11.05
N PRO A 68 2.96 47.56 -9.90
CA PRO A 68 4.39 47.33 -9.71
C PRO A 68 4.72 45.92 -9.19
N ASP A 69 5.85 45.44 -9.69
CA ASP A 69 6.50 44.16 -9.43
C ASP A 69 6.86 43.92 -7.95
N ASN A 70 6.63 42.69 -7.47
CA ASN A 70 7.67 41.81 -6.90
C ASN A 70 7.08 40.57 -6.21
N PHE A 71 7.00 39.45 -6.96
CA PHE A 71 7.24 38.09 -6.44
C PHE A 71 7.44 37.17 -7.65
N LYS A 72 8.63 36.58 -7.82
CA LYS A 72 8.89 35.60 -8.87
C LYS A 72 8.58 34.20 -8.33
N PRO A 73 7.59 33.48 -8.86
CA PRO A 73 7.46 32.04 -8.67
C PRO A 73 8.59 31.35 -9.45
N VAL A 74 9.16 30.28 -8.90
CA VAL A 74 9.98 29.35 -9.67
C VAL A 74 9.04 28.59 -10.60
N THR A 75 8.80 29.17 -11.78
CA THR A 75 8.33 28.46 -12.95
C THR A 75 9.46 27.52 -13.36
N ILE A 76 9.23 26.20 -13.30
CA ILE A 76 9.99 25.27 -14.13
C ILE A 76 9.55 25.55 -15.56
N GLY A 77 10.21 26.54 -16.17
CA GLY A 77 10.17 26.70 -17.61
C GLY A 77 10.81 25.46 -18.22
N SER A 78 10.12 24.83 -19.16
CA SER A 78 10.81 24.11 -20.21
C SER A 78 11.80 25.11 -20.83
N GLU A 79 13.09 24.88 -20.67
CA GLU A 79 14.05 25.43 -21.62
C GLU A 79 13.84 24.73 -22.96
N ASN A 80 12.81 25.18 -23.68
CA ASN A 80 12.72 25.12 -25.13
C ASN A 80 12.22 26.51 -25.55
N GLY A 81 13.06 27.51 -25.29
CA GLY A 81 12.95 28.79 -25.97
C GLY A 81 13.20 28.56 -27.45
N ALA A 82 12.20 28.85 -28.27
CA ALA A 82 12.31 28.87 -29.72
C ALA A 82 13.39 29.88 -30.15
N THR A 83 14.63 29.41 -30.25
CA THR A 83 15.63 29.98 -31.13
C THR A 83 15.46 29.29 -32.47
N ALA A 84 14.88 30.03 -33.42
CA ALA A 84 14.88 29.65 -34.83
C ALA A 84 16.34 29.66 -35.31
N ASN A 85 16.98 28.49 -35.21
CA ASN A 85 18.22 28.00 -35.84
C ASN A 85 18.99 27.11 -34.86
N GLY A 86 18.43 25.94 -34.55
CA GLY A 86 19.15 24.82 -33.97
C GLY A 86 18.64 23.57 -34.65
N THR A 87 19.52 22.83 -35.31
CA THR A 87 19.22 21.49 -35.83
C THR A 87 18.54 20.69 -34.72
N ALA A 88 17.27 20.30 -34.94
CA ALA A 88 16.54 19.43 -34.03
C ALA A 88 17.41 18.20 -33.77
N HIS A 89 17.90 18.05 -32.54
CA HIS A 89 18.63 16.85 -32.14
C HIS A 89 17.59 15.73 -32.19
N VAL A 90 17.60 14.96 -33.27
CA VAL A 90 16.79 13.74 -33.37
C VAL A 90 17.33 12.83 -32.26
N SER A 91 16.53 12.63 -31.21
CA SER A 91 16.86 11.67 -30.16
C SER A 91 17.07 10.32 -30.84
N ASP A 92 18.19 9.67 -30.57
CA ASP A 92 18.52 8.37 -31.16
C ASP A 92 17.64 7.24 -30.59
N GLY A 93 16.79 7.57 -29.60
CA GLY A 93 15.88 6.66 -28.90
C GLY A 93 16.57 5.80 -27.84
N LYS A 94 17.86 6.06 -27.55
CA LYS A 94 18.70 5.22 -26.69
C LYS A 94 18.95 5.80 -25.30
N GLU A 95 18.49 7.03 -25.03
CA GLU A 95 18.54 7.62 -23.70
C GLU A 95 17.49 6.96 -22.79
N ILE A 96 17.94 6.30 -21.71
CA ILE A 96 17.05 5.83 -20.63
C ILE A 96 16.73 7.01 -19.73
N ILE A 97 15.44 7.35 -19.67
CA ILE A 97 14.90 8.45 -18.87
C ILE A 97 14.26 7.99 -17.56
N CYS A 98 14.01 6.67 -17.41
CA CYS A 98 13.59 6.04 -16.15
C CYS A 98 13.86 4.53 -16.14
N GLY A 99 14.08 3.94 -14.97
CA GLY A 99 14.43 2.53 -14.78
C GLY A 99 15.93 2.26 -14.95
N PRO A 100 16.43 1.05 -14.60
CA PRO A 100 15.64 -0.16 -14.55
C PRO A 100 14.80 -0.30 -13.29
N LEU A 101 13.60 -0.82 -13.48
CA LEU A 101 12.72 -1.28 -12.40
C LEU A 101 12.60 -2.80 -12.53
N ILE A 102 12.87 -3.56 -11.47
CA ILE A 102 12.75 -5.03 -11.49
C ILE A 102 11.46 -5.47 -10.77
N ASN A 103 10.69 -6.35 -11.40
CA ASN A 103 9.50 -6.99 -10.83
C ASN A 103 9.75 -8.48 -10.59
N TYR A 104 9.18 -8.99 -9.51
CA TYR A 104 8.93 -10.42 -9.35
C TYR A 104 7.56 -10.78 -9.95
N ARG A 105 7.42 -11.98 -10.54
CA ARG A 105 6.14 -12.47 -11.08
C ARG A 105 5.70 -13.75 -10.39
N HIS A 106 6.37 -14.85 -10.67
CA HIS A 106 6.01 -16.15 -10.09
C HIS A 106 7.21 -17.09 -10.03
N MET A 107 7.00 -18.21 -9.33
CA MET A 107 7.92 -19.35 -9.32
C MET A 107 7.19 -20.59 -9.82
N ASP A 108 7.85 -21.33 -10.71
CA ASP A 108 7.37 -22.62 -11.20
C ASP A 108 8.52 -23.63 -11.25
N GLY A 109 8.32 -24.79 -10.62
CA GLY A 109 9.40 -25.74 -10.38
C GLY A 109 10.59 -25.08 -9.67
N HIS A 110 11.76 -25.15 -10.30
CA HIS A 110 13.01 -24.52 -9.83
C HIS A 110 13.35 -23.24 -10.61
N ALA A 111 12.37 -22.61 -11.26
CA ALA A 111 12.56 -21.37 -12.00
C ALA A 111 11.88 -20.21 -11.28
N TRP A 112 12.63 -19.10 -11.17
CA TRP A 112 12.13 -17.81 -10.72
C TRP A 112 11.90 -16.91 -11.94
N TYR A 113 10.71 -16.31 -12.03
CA TYR A 113 10.33 -15.44 -13.15
C TYR A 113 10.10 -14.01 -12.69
N GLY A 114 10.60 -13.07 -13.49
CA GLY A 114 10.47 -11.65 -13.24
C GLY A 114 10.46 -10.84 -14.54
N SER A 115 10.56 -9.53 -14.40
CA SER A 115 10.78 -8.64 -15.56
C SER A 115 11.54 -7.39 -15.16
N VAL A 116 12.31 -6.84 -16.09
CA VAL A 116 12.94 -5.52 -15.93
C VAL A 116 12.26 -4.53 -16.87
N LEU A 117 11.90 -3.34 -16.38
CA LEU A 117 11.34 -2.25 -17.19
C LEU A 117 12.34 -1.11 -17.32
N VAL A 118 12.49 -0.58 -18.52
CA VAL A 118 13.11 0.74 -18.75
C VAL A 118 12.23 1.60 -19.64
N VAL A 119 12.37 2.91 -19.50
CA VAL A 119 11.72 3.90 -20.35
C VAL A 119 12.78 4.68 -21.10
N THR A 120 12.73 4.65 -22.43
CA THR A 120 13.62 5.44 -23.29
C THR A 120 12.91 6.68 -23.83
N GLN A 121 13.67 7.74 -24.10
CA GLN A 121 13.14 8.97 -24.69
C GLN A 121 12.68 8.74 -26.13
N GLY A 122 11.54 9.34 -26.49
CA GLY A 122 10.99 9.29 -27.84
C GLY A 122 10.36 7.94 -28.20
N GLY A 123 10.00 7.78 -29.47
CA GLY A 123 9.33 6.59 -29.96
C GLY A 123 8.29 6.90 -31.03
N GLY A 124 7.23 6.10 -31.02
CA GLY A 124 6.06 6.27 -31.86
C GLY A 124 5.46 4.93 -32.28
N LYS A 125 4.74 4.91 -33.40
CA LYS A 125 4.19 3.68 -34.02
C LYS A 125 5.24 2.62 -34.32
N THR A 126 6.47 3.04 -34.59
CA THR A 126 7.58 2.16 -34.93
C THR A 126 8.78 2.53 -34.07
N GLN A 127 9.43 1.55 -33.49
CA GLN A 127 10.63 1.76 -32.68
C GLN A 127 11.85 1.72 -33.60
N SER A 128 12.73 2.73 -33.51
CA SER A 128 13.97 2.83 -34.31
C SER A 128 15.07 1.88 -33.84
N PHE A 129 14.90 1.31 -32.64
CA PHE A 129 15.86 0.47 -31.96
C PHE A 129 15.12 -0.48 -31.00
N GLN A 130 15.73 -1.62 -30.69
CA GLN A 130 15.25 -2.56 -29.68
C GLN A 130 16.41 -2.87 -28.72
N PRO A 131 16.29 -2.54 -27.43
CA PRO A 131 17.34 -2.84 -26.45
C PRO A 131 17.44 -4.34 -26.19
N VAL A 132 18.62 -4.75 -25.72
CA VAL A 132 18.89 -6.13 -25.28
C VAL A 132 19.46 -6.10 -23.87
N LEU A 133 18.84 -6.83 -22.97
CA LEU A 133 19.34 -7.06 -21.61
C LEU A 133 20.24 -8.30 -21.61
N SER A 134 21.39 -8.18 -20.95
CA SER A 134 22.26 -9.31 -20.63
C SER A 134 22.04 -9.70 -19.18
N LEU A 135 21.73 -10.97 -18.93
CA LEU A 135 21.52 -11.55 -17.60
C LEU A 135 22.56 -12.65 -17.35
N GLY A 136 23.06 -12.72 -16.11
CA GLY A 136 23.94 -13.82 -15.68
C GLY A 136 23.99 -13.97 -14.17
N ARG A 137 24.19 -15.21 -13.71
CA ARG A 137 24.46 -15.53 -12.31
C ARG A 137 25.89 -15.12 -11.97
N ILE A 138 26.11 -14.64 -10.76
CA ILE A 138 27.44 -14.36 -10.20
C ILE A 138 27.76 -15.44 -9.17
N ASP A 139 28.85 -16.16 -9.39
CA ASP A 139 29.37 -17.11 -8.40
C ASP A 139 29.75 -16.38 -7.10
N ILE A 140 28.93 -16.55 -6.06
CA ILE A 140 29.32 -16.22 -4.70
C ILE A 140 30.27 -17.35 -4.29
N ALA A 141 31.57 -17.05 -4.22
CA ALA A 141 32.59 -18.00 -3.81
C ALA A 141 32.14 -18.76 -2.55
N SER A 142 32.24 -20.08 -2.62
CA SER A 142 31.87 -21.06 -1.61
C SER A 142 32.25 -20.65 -0.19
N GLY A 143 31.25 -20.50 0.67
CA GLY A 143 31.43 -20.29 2.10
C GLY A 143 30.09 -20.13 2.80
N GLN A 144 29.41 -21.25 3.05
CA GLN A 144 28.42 -21.31 4.12
C GLN A 144 29.14 -21.10 5.46
N GLU A 145 29.31 -19.84 5.85
CA GLU A 145 29.33 -19.44 7.24
C GLU A 145 28.35 -18.27 7.37
N GLY A 146 27.30 -18.47 8.17
CA GLY A 146 26.35 -17.41 8.46
C GLY A 146 27.04 -16.21 9.10
N LEU A 147 26.39 -15.05 9.03
CA LEU A 147 26.77 -13.83 9.76
C LEU A 147 28.16 -13.32 9.37
N VAL A 148 28.25 -12.34 8.46
CA VAL A 148 29.52 -11.61 8.33
C VAL A 148 29.76 -10.85 9.65
N PRO A 149 30.86 -11.11 10.38
CA PRO A 149 31.15 -10.45 11.64
C PRO A 149 31.52 -8.99 11.44
N ASP A 150 31.27 -8.22 12.49
CA ASP A 150 31.57 -6.81 12.63
C ASP A 150 33.09 -6.51 12.53
N GLN A 151 33.37 -5.27 12.11
CA GLN A 151 34.66 -4.58 12.00
C GLN A 151 35.56 -4.88 10.78
N ALA A 152 35.47 -4.01 9.76
CA ALA A 152 36.56 -3.09 9.44
C ALA A 152 36.15 -2.03 8.40
N ALA A 153 36.23 -0.78 8.83
CA ALA A 153 36.60 0.43 8.09
C ALA A 153 36.24 0.57 6.60
N ALA A 154 35.53 1.66 6.33
CA ALA A 154 35.58 2.39 5.07
C ALA A 154 37.01 2.48 4.53
N THR A 155 37.26 1.85 3.38
CA THR A 155 38.29 2.30 2.45
C THR A 155 37.71 2.25 1.04
N SER A 156 37.63 3.45 0.47
CA SER A 156 37.53 3.66 -0.96
C SER A 156 38.68 2.93 -1.65
N ALA A 157 38.39 1.78 -2.26
CA ALA A 157 39.28 1.13 -3.18
C ALA A 157 38.52 0.97 -4.50
N ALA A 158 38.95 1.74 -5.50
CA ALA A 158 38.63 1.48 -6.89
C ALA A 158 39.22 0.11 -7.25
N GLU A 159 38.37 -0.91 -7.43
CA GLU A 159 38.83 -2.25 -7.80
C GLU A 159 38.10 -2.76 -9.06
N ASP A 160 38.88 -2.73 -10.13
CA ASP A 160 38.97 -3.62 -11.30
C ASP A 160 37.68 -4.20 -11.96
N PRO A 161 37.29 -3.74 -13.17
CA PRO A 161 36.12 -4.23 -13.90
C PRO A 161 36.28 -5.62 -14.57
N ALA A 162 37.17 -6.49 -14.08
CA ALA A 162 37.43 -7.77 -14.74
C ALA A 162 37.72 -8.93 -13.76
N GLN A 163 36.69 -9.69 -13.40
CA GLN A 163 36.61 -11.13 -13.67
C GLN A 163 35.27 -11.72 -13.20
N ILE A 164 34.30 -11.67 -14.11
CA ILE A 164 33.03 -12.37 -13.99
C ILE A 164 33.25 -13.78 -14.56
N ARG A 165 33.06 -14.82 -13.74
CA ARG A 165 33.22 -16.21 -14.14
C ARG A 165 32.07 -17.07 -13.65
N SER A 166 30.96 -17.00 -14.38
CA SER A 166 30.00 -18.09 -14.62
C SER A 166 29.07 -17.58 -15.72
N ASP A 167 29.38 -17.95 -16.96
CA ASP A 167 28.48 -17.96 -18.11
C ASP A 167 27.45 -16.81 -18.19
N HIS A 168 27.92 -15.57 -18.43
CA HIS A 168 27.04 -14.57 -19.04
C HIS A 168 26.48 -15.13 -20.36
N GLY A 169 25.20 -14.87 -20.66
CA GLY A 169 24.80 -15.01 -22.06
C GLY A 169 23.33 -15.04 -22.42
N VAL A 170 22.38 -15.05 -21.47
CA VAL A 170 20.97 -14.92 -21.88
C VAL A 170 20.75 -13.47 -22.28
N LYS A 171 20.75 -13.26 -23.59
CA LYS A 171 20.29 -12.03 -24.22
C LYS A 171 18.78 -12.07 -24.23
N VAL A 172 18.17 -11.14 -23.51
CA VAL A 172 16.72 -10.95 -23.49
C VAL A 172 16.42 -9.72 -24.34
N GLU A 173 15.74 -9.94 -25.46
CA GLU A 173 15.26 -8.84 -26.29
C GLU A 173 14.15 -8.07 -25.56
N GLY A 174 14.20 -6.73 -25.65
CA GLY A 174 13.16 -5.88 -25.08
C GLY A 174 11.84 -6.06 -25.82
N ILE A 175 10.76 -6.22 -25.05
CA ILE A 175 9.39 -6.21 -25.54
C ILE A 175 8.85 -4.78 -25.36
N CYS A 176 8.47 -4.13 -26.45
CA CYS A 176 7.81 -2.83 -26.38
C CYS A 176 6.40 -3.01 -25.82
N LEU A 177 6.11 -2.40 -24.67
CA LEU A 177 4.77 -2.42 -24.05
C LEU A 177 3.91 -1.25 -24.55
N TYR A 178 4.54 -0.08 -24.72
CA TYR A 178 3.91 1.16 -25.14
C TYR A 178 4.97 2.07 -25.73
N SER A 179 4.64 2.80 -26.81
CA SER A 179 5.54 3.78 -27.40
C SER A 179 4.74 4.90 -28.03
N ASP A 180 5.12 6.14 -27.76
CA ASP A 180 4.59 7.34 -28.41
C ASP A 180 5.74 8.32 -28.69
N PRO A 181 5.49 9.50 -29.28
CA PRO A 181 6.55 10.46 -29.59
C PRO A 181 7.35 10.97 -28.38
N ARG A 182 6.85 10.79 -27.15
CA ARG A 182 7.46 11.25 -25.90
C ARG A 182 8.36 10.17 -25.28
N ALA A 183 7.89 8.92 -25.24
CA ALA A 183 8.57 7.83 -24.54
C ALA A 183 8.26 6.43 -25.08
N THR A 184 9.19 5.50 -24.88
CA THR A 184 9.03 4.07 -25.19
C THR A 184 9.31 3.21 -23.97
N PHE A 185 8.39 2.32 -23.64
CA PHE A 185 8.44 1.40 -22.51
C PHE A 185 8.89 0.02 -22.97
N TRP A 186 10.05 -0.41 -22.49
CA TRP A 186 10.64 -1.71 -22.79
C TRP A 186 10.62 -2.61 -21.56
N SER A 187 10.06 -3.81 -21.71
CA SER A 187 10.08 -4.86 -20.69
C SER A 187 10.92 -6.05 -21.13
N PHE A 188 11.78 -6.52 -20.25
CA PHE A 188 12.62 -7.70 -20.46
C PHE A 188 12.14 -8.81 -19.53
N PRO A 189 11.41 -9.82 -20.02
CA PRO A 189 11.05 -10.97 -19.21
C PRO A 189 12.31 -11.77 -18.85
N ILE A 190 12.56 -11.98 -17.57
CA ILE A 190 13.73 -12.70 -17.08
C ILE A 190 13.29 -13.99 -16.38
N ALA A 191 14.08 -15.04 -16.58
CA ALA A 191 13.95 -16.32 -15.89
C ALA A 191 15.31 -16.68 -15.30
N CYS A 192 15.31 -17.08 -14.04
CA CYS A 192 16.51 -17.45 -13.30
C CYS A 192 16.34 -18.87 -12.76
N ASP A 193 17.32 -19.72 -13.02
CA ASP A 193 17.37 -21.03 -12.38
C ASP A 193 17.71 -20.87 -10.91
N MET A 194 16.88 -21.46 -10.06
CA MET A 194 17.10 -21.49 -8.62
C MET A 194 18.12 -22.58 -8.27
N ALA A 195 18.81 -22.40 -7.14
CA ALA A 195 19.77 -23.37 -6.62
C ALA A 195 19.44 -23.74 -5.17
N ASP A 196 20.17 -24.72 -4.61
CA ASP A 196 20.08 -25.09 -3.19
C ASP A 196 20.64 -24.03 -2.24
N VAL A 197 21.21 -22.95 -2.80
CA VAL A 197 21.71 -21.79 -2.09
C VAL A 197 21.13 -20.53 -2.72
N GLU A 198 21.07 -19.45 -1.93
CA GLU A 198 20.74 -18.13 -2.45
C GLU A 198 21.72 -17.71 -3.54
N THR A 199 21.21 -17.08 -4.60
CA THR A 199 22.01 -16.73 -5.78
C THR A 199 21.93 -15.24 -6.05
N LYS A 200 23.06 -14.65 -6.43
CA LYS A 200 23.16 -13.26 -6.89
C LYS A 200 23.19 -13.23 -8.41
N TRP A 201 22.38 -12.37 -9.00
CA TRP A 201 22.27 -12.19 -10.44
C TRP A 201 22.65 -10.77 -10.83
N ALA A 202 23.32 -10.63 -11.96
CA ALA A 202 23.71 -9.35 -12.54
C ALA A 202 22.98 -9.15 -13.86
N TYR A 203 22.54 -7.92 -14.12
CA TYR A 203 22.00 -7.54 -15.41
C TYR A 203 22.44 -6.15 -15.87
N SER A 204 22.52 -5.97 -17.18
CA SER A 204 22.85 -4.71 -17.84
C SER A 204 22.14 -4.62 -19.18
N ILE A 205 21.86 -3.41 -19.66
CA ILE A 205 21.19 -3.18 -20.94
C ILE A 205 22.22 -2.62 -21.92
N ALA A 206 22.34 -3.27 -23.08
CA ALA A 206 23.28 -2.88 -24.13
C ALA A 206 22.71 -1.76 -25.01
N ASP A 207 23.62 -1.01 -25.64
CA ASP A 207 23.31 0.03 -26.64
C ASP A 207 22.37 1.15 -26.16
N VAL A 208 22.42 1.47 -24.86
CA VAL A 208 21.69 2.56 -24.20
C VAL A 208 22.63 3.47 -23.43
N HIS A 209 22.17 4.67 -23.09
CA HIS A 209 22.84 5.58 -22.16
C HIS A 209 21.85 6.11 -21.13
N TYR A 210 22.25 6.17 -19.87
CA TYR A 210 21.39 6.64 -18.79
C TYR A 210 21.46 8.17 -18.67
N LYS A 211 20.29 8.81 -18.53
CA LYS A 211 20.20 10.26 -18.31
C LYS A 211 20.86 10.68 -16.99
N SER A 212 20.74 9.86 -15.94
CA SER A 212 21.42 10.09 -14.66
C SER A 212 22.81 9.45 -14.65
N SER A 213 23.82 10.21 -14.23
CA SER A 213 25.16 9.68 -13.99
C SER A 213 25.28 8.88 -12.69
N SER A 214 24.29 8.93 -11.78
CA SER A 214 24.24 8.12 -10.55
C SER A 214 23.91 6.65 -10.83
N GLN A 215 23.40 6.36 -12.03
CA GLN A 215 22.82 5.08 -12.34
C GLN A 215 23.89 4.05 -12.72
N ALA A 216 23.87 2.90 -12.03
CA ALA A 216 24.82 1.84 -12.30
C ALA A 216 24.58 1.20 -13.67
N ALA A 217 25.65 1.05 -14.46
CA ALA A 217 25.63 0.35 -15.74
C ALA A 217 25.26 -1.15 -15.60
N THR A 218 25.51 -1.72 -14.42
CA THR A 218 25.14 -3.09 -14.06
C THR A 218 24.41 -3.06 -12.72
N ASN A 219 23.26 -3.73 -12.68
CA ASN A 219 22.43 -3.87 -11.49
C ASN A 219 22.48 -5.31 -10.99
N PHE A 220 22.18 -5.51 -9.72
CA PHE A 220 22.22 -6.81 -9.07
C PHE A 220 20.95 -7.07 -8.28
N PHE A 221 20.49 -8.31 -8.27
CA PHE A 221 19.37 -8.77 -7.44
C PHE A 221 19.64 -10.20 -6.95
N PHE A 222 18.78 -10.68 -6.06
CA PHE A 222 18.96 -11.96 -5.38
C PHE A 222 17.74 -12.85 -5.57
N VAL A 223 17.99 -14.13 -5.85
CA VAL A 223 16.97 -15.18 -5.97
C VAL A 223 17.15 -16.14 -4.79
N PRO A 224 16.07 -16.47 -4.04
CA PRO A 224 16.16 -17.35 -2.88
C PRO A 224 16.60 -18.77 -3.27
N ALA A 225 17.09 -19.53 -2.29
CA ALA A 225 17.30 -20.96 -2.47
C ALA A 225 15.96 -21.71 -2.66
N ILE A 226 15.98 -22.85 -3.36
CA ILE A 226 14.79 -23.66 -3.68
C ILE A 226 13.98 -24.02 -2.42
N ASN A 227 14.67 -24.35 -1.34
CA ASN A 227 14.07 -24.77 -0.07
C ASN A 227 13.91 -23.63 0.95
N GLU A 228 14.10 -22.37 0.55
CA GLU A 228 14.01 -21.20 1.43
C GLU A 228 12.84 -20.28 1.06
N SER A 229 12.30 -19.60 2.07
CA SER A 229 11.31 -18.54 1.87
C SER A 229 11.99 -17.20 1.58
N MET A 230 11.28 -16.31 0.89
CA MET A 230 11.80 -14.98 0.57
C MET A 230 11.96 -14.11 1.83
N ARG A 231 12.94 -13.20 1.80
CA ARG A 231 13.08 -12.10 2.77
C ARG A 231 12.34 -10.92 2.17
N ILE A 232 11.34 -10.44 2.89
CA ILE A 232 10.34 -9.50 2.39
C ILE A 232 10.60 -8.14 3.01
N MET A 233 10.64 -7.11 2.17
CA MET A 233 10.49 -5.72 2.59
C MET A 233 9.06 -5.26 2.24
N PHE A 234 8.38 -4.54 3.13
CA PHE A 234 7.04 -4.00 2.89
C PHE A 234 7.04 -2.49 3.11
N HIS A 235 6.36 -1.75 2.22
CA HIS A 235 6.18 -0.31 2.32
C HIS A 235 4.86 0.16 1.66
N SER A 236 4.42 1.37 2.02
CA SER A 236 3.35 2.11 1.33
C SER A 236 3.60 3.61 1.42
N CYS A 237 2.79 4.42 0.72
CA CYS A 237 2.80 5.88 0.83
C CYS A 237 4.19 6.47 0.51
N ASN A 238 4.69 6.07 -0.65
CA ASN A 238 5.98 6.45 -1.21
C ASN A 238 5.83 7.74 -2.04
N GLY A 239 5.49 8.84 -1.39
CA GLY A 239 5.45 10.17 -2.00
C GLY A 239 4.97 11.22 -1.01
N PHE A 240 4.78 12.45 -1.47
CA PHE A 240 4.36 13.56 -0.63
C PHE A 240 2.98 14.09 -1.04
N SER A 241 2.11 14.27 -0.05
CA SER A 241 0.84 14.96 -0.25
C SER A 241 1.05 16.42 -0.65
N VAL A 242 0.10 16.99 -1.39
CA VAL A 242 0.18 18.35 -1.92
C VAL A 242 0.44 19.39 -0.83
N GLY A 243 1.40 20.27 -1.07
CA GLY A 243 1.75 21.36 -0.16
C GLY A 243 2.67 20.95 0.99
N THR A 244 3.18 19.71 0.99
CA THR A 244 4.25 19.28 1.89
C THR A 244 5.58 19.92 1.46
N ASP A 245 6.32 20.43 2.43
CA ASP A 245 7.68 20.92 2.24
C ASP A 245 8.63 19.71 2.22
N GLU A 246 8.95 19.20 1.04
CA GLU A 246 9.74 17.97 0.86
C GLU A 246 11.15 18.08 1.49
N ASP A 247 11.74 19.28 1.49
CA ASP A 247 13.05 19.54 2.07
C ASP A 247 13.04 19.41 3.60
N ALA A 248 11.94 19.79 4.25
CA ALA A 248 11.75 19.61 5.69
C ALA A 248 11.68 18.13 6.12
N TRP A 249 11.51 17.22 5.16
CA TRP A 249 11.48 15.77 5.35
C TRP A 249 12.67 15.07 4.69
N SER A 250 13.71 15.79 4.26
CA SER A 250 14.89 15.19 3.62
C SER A 250 14.57 14.31 2.40
N GLY A 251 13.47 14.58 1.68
CA GLY A 251 13.02 13.78 0.55
C GLY A 251 12.78 12.30 0.91
N ALA A 252 13.26 11.40 0.06
CA ALA A 252 13.03 9.94 0.15
C ALA A 252 14.07 9.21 1.05
N ALA A 253 14.55 9.85 2.13
CA ALA A 253 15.73 9.44 2.89
C ALA A 253 15.68 8.00 3.45
N LEU A 254 14.51 7.47 3.80
CA LEU A 254 14.40 6.11 4.39
C LEU A 254 14.82 4.99 3.42
N TRP A 255 14.79 5.24 2.11
CA TRP A 255 15.33 4.30 1.14
C TRP A 255 16.83 4.05 1.31
N ASN A 256 17.57 4.98 1.93
CA ASN A 256 18.96 4.74 2.32
C ASN A 256 19.07 3.62 3.37
N ASP A 257 18.15 3.54 4.33
CA ASP A 257 18.13 2.45 5.33
C ASP A 257 17.69 1.12 4.73
N VAL A 258 16.76 1.15 3.77
CA VAL A 258 16.38 -0.01 2.96
C VAL A 258 17.60 -0.56 2.23
N LEU A 259 18.36 0.29 1.54
CA LEU A 259 19.56 -0.11 0.81
C LEU A 259 20.67 -0.63 1.74
N ARG A 260 20.88 0.00 2.91
CA ARG A 260 21.79 -0.53 3.94
C ARG A 260 21.36 -1.90 4.45
N SER A 261 20.06 -2.09 4.68
CA SER A 261 19.51 -3.37 5.13
C SER A 261 19.67 -4.45 4.05
N HIS A 262 19.37 -4.12 2.80
CA HIS A 262 19.55 -5.00 1.64
C HIS A 262 21.02 -5.39 1.45
N ALA A 263 21.96 -4.45 1.61
CA ALA A 263 23.39 -4.75 1.53
C ALA A 263 23.89 -5.71 2.62
N ARG A 264 23.27 -5.68 3.81
CA ARG A 264 23.63 -6.58 4.93
C ARG A 264 22.96 -7.95 4.82
N ALA A 265 21.68 -7.99 4.48
CA ALA A 265 20.90 -9.20 4.24
C ALA A 265 19.92 -8.94 3.09
N PRO A 266 20.22 -9.46 1.88
CA PRO A 266 19.46 -9.12 0.68
C PRO A 266 17.97 -9.42 0.80
N PHE A 267 17.13 -8.43 0.50
CA PHE A 267 15.72 -8.68 0.25
C PHE A 267 15.55 -9.42 -1.08
N HIS A 268 14.66 -10.42 -1.08
CA HIS A 268 14.29 -11.14 -2.29
C HIS A 268 13.12 -10.48 -3.02
N VAL A 269 12.28 -9.75 -2.26
CA VAL A 269 11.12 -9.03 -2.78
C VAL A 269 10.83 -7.80 -1.92
N MET A 270 10.41 -6.70 -2.55
CA MET A 270 9.72 -5.59 -1.88
C MET A 270 8.25 -5.57 -2.28
N ILE A 271 7.38 -5.32 -1.31
CA ILE A 271 5.94 -5.34 -1.49
C ILE A 271 5.42 -3.91 -1.27
N GLY A 272 4.83 -3.33 -2.31
CA GLY A 272 4.18 -2.02 -2.27
C GLY A 272 2.68 -2.16 -1.99
N GLY A 273 2.24 -1.65 -0.84
CA GLY A 273 0.84 -1.71 -0.41
C GLY A 273 -0.02 -0.52 -0.81
N GLY A 274 0.20 0.09 -1.98
CA GLY A 274 -0.53 1.30 -2.36
C GLY A 274 0.24 2.61 -2.17
N ASP A 275 -0.19 3.64 -2.89
CA ASP A 275 0.41 4.97 -2.91
C ASP A 275 1.90 4.91 -3.26
N GLN A 276 2.26 4.16 -4.31
CA GLN A 276 3.64 4.08 -4.79
C GLN A 276 4.10 5.44 -5.36
N ILE A 277 3.13 6.29 -5.71
CA ILE A 277 3.26 7.66 -6.18
C ILE A 277 2.03 8.49 -5.77
N TYR A 278 2.20 9.81 -5.64
CA TYR A 278 1.10 10.76 -5.38
C TYR A 278 0.82 11.61 -6.61
N ASN A 279 -0.37 11.45 -7.20
CA ASN A 279 -0.80 12.19 -8.40
C ASN A 279 -1.75 13.36 -8.10
N ASP A 280 -2.05 13.64 -6.82
CA ASP A 280 -3.05 14.63 -6.41
C ASP A 280 -2.73 16.06 -6.85
N GLY A 281 -1.46 16.36 -7.10
CA GLY A 281 -1.03 17.67 -7.60
C GLY A 281 -1.71 18.04 -8.93
N ILE A 282 -2.27 17.06 -9.64
CA ILE A 282 -3.02 17.25 -10.89
C ILE A 282 -4.17 18.26 -10.75
N ARG A 283 -4.79 18.34 -9.55
CA ARG A 283 -5.91 19.24 -9.25
C ARG A 283 -5.49 20.65 -8.83
N VAL A 284 -4.23 20.82 -8.42
CA VAL A 284 -3.73 22.10 -7.86
C VAL A 284 -2.84 22.82 -8.85
N ASN A 285 -1.82 22.14 -9.36
CA ASN A 285 -0.84 22.71 -10.28
C ASN A 285 -0.91 22.07 -11.66
N GLY A 286 -1.84 21.13 -11.86
CA GLY A 286 -2.00 20.38 -13.09
C GLY A 286 -3.22 20.80 -13.92
N PRO A 287 -3.53 20.04 -14.96
CA PRO A 287 -4.58 20.34 -15.93
C PRO A 287 -6.01 20.35 -15.37
N LEU A 288 -6.25 19.77 -14.19
CA LEU A 288 -7.58 19.74 -13.57
C LEU A 288 -7.86 20.97 -12.69
N ARG A 289 -6.95 21.94 -12.63
CA ARG A 289 -7.14 23.14 -11.82
C ARG A 289 -8.41 23.90 -12.19
N GLU A 290 -8.68 24.11 -13.48
CA GLU A 290 -9.89 24.82 -13.93
C GLU A 290 -11.15 24.11 -13.45
N TRP A 291 -11.23 22.79 -13.63
CA TRP A 291 -12.34 21.98 -13.14
C TRP A 291 -12.49 22.06 -11.61
N THR A 292 -11.37 22.07 -10.90
CA THR A 292 -11.32 22.19 -9.43
C THR A 292 -11.81 23.55 -8.95
N ASP A 293 -11.50 24.62 -9.68
CA ASP A 293 -11.91 25.99 -9.34
C ASP A 293 -13.42 26.25 -9.56
N ILE A 294 -14.16 25.31 -10.18
CA ILE A 294 -15.61 25.42 -10.38
C ILE A 294 -16.35 25.27 -9.04
N SER A 295 -16.91 26.38 -8.56
CA SER A 295 -17.67 26.43 -7.30
C SER A 295 -19.08 25.83 -7.37
N ASN A 296 -19.71 25.82 -8.55
CA ASN A 296 -21.06 25.28 -8.73
C ASN A 296 -21.01 23.74 -8.90
N PRO A 297 -21.60 22.94 -8.00
CA PRO A 297 -21.50 21.48 -8.05
C PRO A 297 -22.04 20.85 -9.32
N LYS A 298 -23.12 21.41 -9.87
CA LYS A 298 -23.73 20.91 -11.10
C LYS A 298 -22.84 21.19 -12.31
N LYS A 299 -22.38 22.44 -12.48
CA LYS A 299 -21.47 22.81 -13.57
C LYS A 299 -20.19 21.98 -13.55
N ARG A 300 -19.70 21.69 -12.36
CA ARG A 300 -18.49 20.91 -12.14
C ARG A 300 -18.67 19.43 -12.46
N ARG A 301 -19.78 18.84 -12.01
CA ARG A 301 -20.12 17.45 -12.34
C ARG A 301 -20.39 17.28 -13.83
N ASP A 302 -21.02 18.26 -14.46
CA ASP A 302 -21.35 18.24 -15.88
C ASP A 302 -20.18 18.75 -16.76
N PHE A 303 -18.98 18.94 -16.19
CA PHE A 303 -17.80 19.44 -16.91
C PHE A 303 -17.22 18.32 -17.80
N PRO A 304 -17.00 18.59 -19.10
CA PRO A 304 -16.57 17.56 -20.05
C PRO A 304 -15.08 17.20 -19.86
N PHE A 305 -14.72 15.99 -20.26
CA PHE A 305 -13.35 15.49 -20.33
C PHE A 305 -13.00 15.16 -21.79
N PRO A 306 -12.78 16.16 -22.65
CA PRO A 306 -12.43 15.96 -24.05
C PRO A 306 -11.00 15.42 -24.22
N GLU A 307 -10.67 14.95 -25.42
CA GLU A 307 -9.36 14.39 -25.74
C GLU A 307 -8.17 15.31 -25.40
N SER A 308 -8.35 16.64 -25.50
CA SER A 308 -7.32 17.62 -25.13
C SER A 308 -7.03 17.69 -23.63
N LEU A 309 -8.06 17.56 -22.78
CA LEU A 309 -7.88 17.51 -21.33
C LEU A 309 -7.29 16.17 -20.92
N ARG A 310 -7.73 15.09 -21.56
CA ARG A 310 -7.14 13.75 -21.42
C ARG A 310 -5.65 13.77 -21.78
N GLU A 311 -5.24 14.51 -22.82
CA GLU A 311 -3.83 14.68 -23.21
C GLU A 311 -3.00 15.39 -22.16
N ALA A 312 -3.54 16.49 -21.64
CA ALA A 312 -2.87 17.24 -20.59
C ALA A 312 -2.72 16.40 -19.31
N CYS A 313 -3.74 15.60 -18.95
CA CYS A 313 -3.65 14.66 -17.84
C CYS A 313 -2.62 13.57 -18.11
N ASP A 314 -2.67 12.92 -19.27
CA ASP A 314 -1.73 11.86 -19.66
C ASP A 314 -0.26 12.35 -19.64
N ASN A 315 0.00 13.57 -20.10
CA ASN A 315 1.30 14.23 -19.96
C ASN A 315 1.70 14.43 -18.49
N TYR A 316 0.77 14.88 -17.64
CA TYR A 316 1.02 15.08 -16.22
C TYR A 316 1.43 13.78 -15.53
N TYR A 317 0.67 12.69 -15.72
CA TYR A 317 0.97 11.39 -15.12
C TYR A 317 2.30 10.84 -15.61
N LEU A 318 2.57 10.85 -16.93
CA LEU A 318 3.86 10.41 -17.47
C LEU A 318 5.03 11.14 -16.79
N ASN A 319 4.97 12.47 -16.75
CA ASN A 319 6.02 13.30 -16.18
C ASN A 319 6.20 13.05 -14.67
N ASN A 320 5.11 12.88 -13.92
CA ASN A 320 5.20 12.60 -12.50
C ASN A 320 5.82 11.22 -12.23
N TYR A 321 5.40 10.19 -12.98
CA TYR A 321 5.99 8.85 -12.89
C TYR A 321 7.48 8.86 -13.25
N LEU A 322 7.86 9.49 -14.37
CA LEU A 322 9.27 9.62 -14.77
C LEU A 322 10.11 10.34 -13.71
N ARG A 323 9.61 11.43 -13.14
CA ARG A 323 10.29 12.17 -12.07
C ARG A 323 10.46 11.29 -10.83
N TRP A 324 9.37 10.67 -10.37
CA TRP A 324 9.34 10.00 -9.08
C TRP A 324 10.11 8.68 -9.07
N TYR A 325 9.92 7.82 -10.08
CA TYR A 325 10.63 6.54 -10.17
C TYR A 325 12.12 6.70 -10.53
N ALA A 326 12.54 7.88 -11.01
CA ALA A 326 13.95 8.24 -11.20
C ALA A 326 14.57 8.97 -10.00
N THR A 327 13.83 9.18 -8.91
CA THR A 327 14.33 9.86 -7.71
C THR A 327 15.20 8.91 -6.87
N GLU A 328 16.42 9.33 -6.55
CA GLU A 328 17.30 8.59 -5.62
C GLU A 328 16.91 8.86 -4.16
N PRO A 329 17.00 7.86 -3.25
CA PRO A 329 17.57 6.51 -3.44
C PRO A 329 16.57 5.46 -3.95
N PHE A 330 15.33 5.86 -4.24
CA PHE A 330 14.27 4.93 -4.65
C PHE A 330 14.56 4.29 -6.02
N ALA A 331 15.10 5.04 -6.98
CA ALA A 331 15.54 4.53 -8.28
C ALA A 331 16.57 3.41 -8.14
N GLN A 332 17.58 3.58 -7.27
CA GLN A 332 18.57 2.54 -6.97
C GLN A 332 17.92 1.28 -6.37
N ALA A 333 16.95 1.42 -5.46
CA ALA A 333 16.25 0.29 -4.87
C ALA A 333 15.41 -0.48 -5.91
N ASN A 334 14.69 0.23 -6.78
CA ASN A 334 13.91 -0.37 -7.88
C ASN A 334 14.76 -1.17 -8.86
N GLY A 335 16.04 -0.82 -9.02
CA GLY A 335 16.97 -1.59 -9.86
C GLY A 335 17.48 -2.88 -9.21
N GLN A 336 17.32 -3.06 -7.89
CA GLN A 336 17.97 -4.13 -7.14
C GLN A 336 17.02 -5.07 -6.40
N ILE A 337 15.83 -4.59 -6.04
CA ILE A 337 14.87 -5.34 -5.22
C ILE A 337 13.61 -5.58 -6.06
N PRO A 338 13.32 -6.84 -6.46
CA PRO A 338 12.13 -7.15 -7.24
C PRO A 338 10.84 -6.73 -6.51
N GLN A 339 9.96 -5.98 -7.18
CA GLN A 339 8.72 -5.47 -6.58
C GLN A 339 7.47 -6.32 -6.89
N LEU A 340 6.50 -6.26 -5.98
CA LEU A 340 5.10 -6.67 -6.13
C LEU A 340 4.21 -5.55 -5.56
N ASN A 341 3.37 -4.93 -6.39
CA ASN A 341 2.58 -3.77 -5.97
C ASN A 341 1.09 -3.94 -6.23
N ILE A 342 0.27 -3.43 -5.31
CA ILE A 342 -1.11 -3.01 -5.59
C ILE A 342 -1.15 -1.48 -5.56
N TRP A 343 -2.03 -0.87 -6.33
CA TRP A 343 -2.30 0.58 -6.22
C TRP A 343 -3.33 0.91 -5.14
N ASP A 344 -3.31 2.17 -4.71
CA ASP A 344 -4.31 2.79 -3.85
C ASP A 344 -4.80 4.12 -4.48
N ASP A 345 -5.51 4.98 -3.75
CA ASP A 345 -6.15 6.14 -4.36
C ASP A 345 -5.17 7.22 -4.81
N HIS A 346 -4.07 7.49 -4.11
CA HIS A 346 -3.13 8.54 -4.54
C HIS A 346 -2.35 8.17 -5.83
N ASP A 347 -2.32 6.89 -6.22
CA ASP A 347 -1.88 6.47 -7.55
C ASP A 347 -2.81 7.02 -8.66
N ILE A 348 -4.06 7.35 -8.32
CA ILE A 348 -5.08 7.97 -9.17
C ILE A 348 -5.27 9.44 -8.74
N ILE A 349 -6.10 9.66 -7.73
CA ILE A 349 -6.36 10.91 -7.05
C ILE A 349 -6.97 10.58 -5.68
N ASP A 350 -6.56 11.31 -4.66
CA ASP A 350 -7.08 11.31 -3.29
C ASP A 350 -8.59 10.98 -3.19
N GLY A 351 -8.93 9.91 -2.46
CA GLY A 351 -10.29 9.46 -2.19
C GLY A 351 -11.01 8.74 -3.36
N PHE A 352 -10.30 8.37 -4.43
CA PHE A 352 -10.93 7.72 -5.58
C PHE A 352 -11.67 6.43 -5.17
N GLY A 353 -12.95 6.37 -5.55
CA GLY A 353 -13.86 5.27 -5.20
C GLY A 353 -14.72 5.54 -3.97
N SER A 354 -14.42 6.57 -3.18
CA SER A 354 -15.07 6.81 -1.89
C SER A 354 -16.03 8.00 -1.89
N TYR A 355 -16.01 8.81 -2.96
CA TYR A 355 -17.01 9.83 -3.20
C TYR A 355 -18.39 9.24 -3.57
N VAL A 356 -19.43 10.08 -3.52
CA VAL A 356 -20.78 9.68 -3.95
C VAL A 356 -20.79 9.28 -5.42
N ASN A 357 -21.62 8.28 -5.75
CA ASN A 357 -21.66 7.69 -7.09
C ASN A 357 -21.86 8.72 -8.20
N ASP A 358 -22.77 9.68 -8.03
CA ASP A 358 -23.06 10.72 -9.03
C ASP A 358 -21.84 11.61 -9.34
N PHE A 359 -20.93 11.77 -8.38
CA PHE A 359 -19.69 12.52 -8.57
C PHE A 359 -18.59 11.65 -9.18
N MET A 360 -18.45 10.40 -8.72
CA MET A 360 -17.53 9.41 -9.31
C MET A 360 -17.84 9.09 -10.79
N MET A 361 -19.11 9.19 -11.18
CA MET A 361 -19.55 8.95 -12.56
C MET A 361 -19.37 10.15 -13.50
N CYS A 362 -18.87 11.29 -13.01
CA CYS A 362 -18.61 12.44 -13.89
C CYS A 362 -17.48 12.15 -14.88
N ASP A 363 -17.49 12.87 -16.00
CA ASP A 363 -16.56 12.63 -17.10
C ASP A 363 -15.10 12.75 -16.66
N VAL A 364 -14.80 13.69 -15.76
CA VAL A 364 -13.44 13.89 -15.23
C VAL A 364 -12.95 12.69 -14.43
N PHE A 365 -13.75 12.15 -13.49
CA PHE A 365 -13.34 10.99 -12.68
C PHE A 365 -13.14 9.73 -13.52
N ARG A 366 -14.03 9.51 -14.49
CA ARG A 366 -13.91 8.38 -15.42
C ARG A 366 -12.67 8.51 -16.31
N GLY A 367 -12.39 9.74 -16.78
CA GLY A 367 -11.23 10.05 -17.59
C GLY A 367 -9.91 9.82 -16.86
N ILE A 368 -9.75 10.41 -15.67
CA ILE A 368 -8.52 10.29 -14.88
C ILE A 368 -8.29 8.85 -14.40
N GLY A 369 -9.35 8.11 -14.08
CA GLY A 369 -9.24 6.70 -13.69
C GLY A 369 -8.59 5.86 -14.79
N GLY A 370 -8.99 6.07 -16.05
CA GLY A 370 -8.36 5.41 -17.20
C GLY A 370 -6.90 5.84 -17.42
N VAL A 371 -6.60 7.14 -17.32
CA VAL A 371 -5.23 7.67 -17.47
C VAL A 371 -4.30 7.13 -16.38
N ALA A 372 -4.74 7.11 -15.12
CA ALA A 372 -3.95 6.55 -14.01
C ALA A 372 -3.70 5.05 -14.19
N HIS A 373 -4.74 4.29 -14.59
CA HIS A 373 -4.62 2.85 -14.83
C HIS A 373 -3.57 2.51 -15.89
N LYS A 374 -3.44 3.32 -16.96
CA LYS A 374 -2.38 3.16 -17.96
C LYS A 374 -0.98 3.14 -17.32
N TYR A 375 -0.68 4.08 -16.44
CA TYR A 375 0.65 4.17 -15.82
C TYR A 375 0.86 3.16 -14.69
N TYR A 376 -0.20 2.78 -13.98
CA TYR A 376 -0.18 1.65 -13.05
C TYR A 376 0.22 0.35 -13.77
N MET A 377 -0.39 0.04 -14.93
CA MET A 377 -0.04 -1.13 -15.73
C MET A 377 1.42 -1.09 -16.22
N LEU A 378 1.88 0.08 -16.69
CA LEU A 378 3.22 0.24 -17.25
C LEU A 378 4.32 0.16 -16.18
N PHE A 379 4.26 1.00 -15.14
CA PHE A 379 5.33 1.15 -14.17
C PHE A 379 5.31 0.10 -13.05
N GLN A 380 4.12 -0.30 -12.60
CA GLN A 380 4.01 -1.18 -11.43
C GLN A 380 3.86 -2.66 -11.82
N HIS A 381 3.19 -2.96 -12.93
CA HIS A 381 2.97 -4.34 -13.39
C HIS A 381 3.83 -4.78 -14.59
N HIS A 382 4.47 -3.84 -15.28
CA HIS A 382 5.23 -4.07 -16.51
C HIS A 382 4.37 -4.76 -17.60
N MET A 383 3.16 -4.25 -17.81
CA MET A 383 2.20 -4.74 -18.81
C MET A 383 1.78 -3.65 -19.79
N ALA A 384 1.35 -4.07 -20.98
CA ALA A 384 0.79 -3.15 -21.96
C ALA A 384 -0.54 -2.58 -21.43
N PRO A 385 -0.78 -1.26 -21.56
CA PRO A 385 -2.01 -0.63 -21.12
C PRO A 385 -3.17 -0.89 -22.09
N PRO A 386 -4.41 -0.55 -21.70
CA PRO A 386 -5.55 -0.53 -22.61
C PRO A 386 -5.30 0.35 -23.86
N PRO A 387 -5.90 0.03 -25.03
CA PRO A 387 -5.64 0.77 -26.27
C PRO A 387 -5.99 2.27 -26.25
N SER A 388 -7.01 2.64 -25.48
CA SER A 388 -7.47 4.03 -25.31
C SER A 388 -8.25 4.16 -24.01
N THR A 389 -8.33 5.37 -23.47
CA THR A 389 -9.05 5.71 -22.24
C THR A 389 -10.31 6.53 -22.53
N TYR A 390 -11.18 6.67 -21.52
CA TYR A 390 -12.41 7.44 -21.62
C TYR A 390 -12.20 8.92 -21.97
N THR A 391 -13.02 9.41 -22.88
CA THR A 391 -13.23 10.84 -23.14
C THR A 391 -14.70 11.11 -23.46
N THR A 392 -15.15 12.36 -23.25
CA THR A 392 -16.53 12.78 -23.55
C THR A 392 -16.84 12.76 -25.05
N ASP A 393 -15.84 12.96 -25.90
CA ASP A 393 -15.95 12.93 -27.37
C ASP A 393 -15.83 11.51 -27.97
N ALA A 394 -15.37 10.53 -27.19
CA ALA A 394 -15.33 9.11 -27.56
C ALA A 394 -15.94 8.19 -26.46
N PRO A 395 -17.21 8.39 -26.06
CA PRO A 395 -17.81 7.64 -24.95
C PRO A 395 -17.97 6.13 -25.22
N GLN A 396 -17.88 5.71 -26.48
CA GLN A 396 -17.87 4.30 -26.90
C GLN A 396 -16.68 3.49 -26.35
N THR A 397 -15.65 4.16 -25.83
CA THR A 397 -14.49 3.53 -25.19
C THR A 397 -14.86 2.77 -23.90
N VAL A 398 -16.05 3.02 -23.33
CA VAL A 398 -16.47 2.49 -22.02
C VAL A 398 -17.91 1.93 -21.95
N THR A 399 -18.65 1.84 -23.06
CA THR A 399 -20.01 1.27 -23.06
C THR A 399 -19.99 -0.24 -23.31
N GLY A 400 -20.54 -1.03 -22.38
CA GLY A 400 -20.40 -2.49 -22.29
C GLY A 400 -20.68 -3.30 -23.55
N SER A 401 -19.88 -4.36 -23.72
CA SER A 401 -19.76 -5.31 -24.85
C SER A 401 -18.91 -4.83 -26.04
N HIS A 402 -17.61 -5.15 -26.00
CA HIS A 402 -16.62 -4.99 -27.07
C HIS A 402 -16.38 -3.56 -27.62
N GLN A 403 -15.57 -2.81 -26.87
CA GLN A 403 -14.64 -1.73 -27.23
C GLN A 403 -14.80 -1.06 -28.61
N GLY A 404 -15.17 0.22 -28.60
CA GLY A 404 -14.64 1.18 -29.57
C GLY A 404 -13.28 1.68 -29.08
N VAL A 405 -12.26 1.69 -29.94
CA VAL A 405 -10.98 2.35 -29.62
C VAL A 405 -11.04 3.78 -30.13
N ASP A 406 -10.58 4.73 -29.32
CA ASP A 406 -10.37 6.09 -29.79
C ASP A 406 -9.15 6.15 -30.72
N LYS A 407 -9.37 6.43 -32.00
CA LYS A 407 -8.32 6.45 -33.03
C LYS A 407 -7.38 7.63 -32.86
N GLU A 408 -7.83 8.73 -32.25
CA GLU A 408 -6.98 9.89 -32.00
C GLU A 408 -5.89 9.54 -30.99
N GLN A 409 -6.23 8.82 -29.93
CA GLN A 409 -5.28 8.34 -28.92
C GLN A 409 -4.25 7.32 -29.48
N LEU A 410 -4.58 6.64 -30.58
CA LEU A 410 -3.68 5.73 -31.29
C LEU A 410 -2.79 6.41 -32.33
N LYS A 411 -2.95 7.72 -32.56
CA LYS A 411 -2.13 8.45 -33.51
C LYS A 411 -0.68 8.44 -33.01
N ASP A 412 0.21 8.02 -33.91
CA ASP A 412 1.65 7.90 -33.67
C ASP A 412 2.03 7.11 -32.41
N THR A 413 1.15 6.22 -31.95
CA THR A 413 1.32 5.37 -30.77
C THR A 413 1.39 3.90 -31.18
N PHE A 414 2.26 3.14 -30.52
CA PHE A 414 2.29 1.68 -30.49
C PHE A 414 1.85 1.18 -29.12
N ILE A 415 1.05 0.11 -29.12
CA ILE A 415 0.58 -0.56 -27.90
C ILE A 415 0.84 -2.06 -28.07
N GLY A 416 1.54 -2.64 -27.09
CA GLY A 416 1.86 -4.05 -27.06
C GLY A 416 0.60 -4.90 -26.98
N LYS A 417 0.62 -6.08 -27.61
CA LYS A 417 -0.50 -7.02 -27.53
C LYS A 417 -0.43 -7.79 -26.21
N GLN A 418 -1.42 -7.60 -25.34
CA GLN A 418 -1.61 -8.44 -24.17
C GLN A 418 -2.41 -9.70 -24.57
N ASN A 419 -1.71 -10.77 -24.95
CA ASN A 419 -2.38 -12.00 -25.42
C ASN A 419 -2.65 -13.02 -24.30
N VAL A 420 -1.87 -12.99 -23.22
CA VAL A 420 -1.97 -13.90 -22.07
C VAL A 420 -1.56 -13.15 -20.81
N TRP A 421 -2.35 -13.24 -19.75
CA TRP A 421 -1.99 -12.71 -18.43
C TRP A 421 -0.94 -13.60 -17.78
N ASP A 422 0.00 -13.01 -17.03
CA ASP A 422 0.91 -13.80 -16.20
C ASP A 422 0.08 -14.66 -15.23
N PRO A 423 0.45 -15.94 -15.00
CA PRO A 423 -0.32 -16.85 -14.14
C PRO A 423 -0.43 -16.37 -12.69
N SER A 424 0.36 -15.39 -12.25
CA SER A 424 0.24 -14.75 -10.94
C SER A 424 -1.05 -13.92 -10.80
N TYR A 425 -1.63 -13.41 -11.88
CA TYR A 425 -2.81 -12.54 -11.79
C TYR A 425 -4.12 -13.31 -11.67
N ILE A 426 -5.05 -12.71 -10.91
CA ILE A 426 -6.44 -13.12 -10.76
C ILE A 426 -7.31 -11.94 -11.19
N VAL A 427 -7.67 -11.94 -12.48
CA VAL A 427 -8.39 -10.84 -13.12
C VAL A 427 -9.88 -10.93 -12.80
N GLY A 428 -10.47 -9.84 -12.31
CA GLY A 428 -11.90 -9.77 -12.02
C GLY A 428 -12.76 -10.04 -13.26
N THR A 429 -13.94 -10.65 -13.10
CA THR A 429 -14.80 -11.00 -14.24
C THR A 429 -15.59 -9.83 -14.82
N ARG A 430 -15.72 -8.73 -14.07
CA ARG A 430 -16.48 -7.55 -14.45
C ARG A 430 -15.59 -6.32 -14.36
N ALA A 431 -15.75 -5.42 -15.30
CA ALA A 431 -15.10 -4.12 -15.24
C ALA A 431 -15.61 -3.33 -14.02
N GLY A 432 -14.74 -2.48 -13.48
CA GLY A 432 -15.05 -1.54 -12.42
C GLY A 432 -16.10 -0.51 -12.82
N PRO A 433 -16.78 0.11 -11.85
CA PRO A 433 -17.84 1.06 -12.12
C PRO A 433 -17.33 2.42 -12.64
N TYR A 434 -16.10 2.80 -12.26
CA TYR A 434 -15.51 4.11 -12.55
C TYR A 434 -14.28 3.99 -13.45
N VAL A 435 -13.38 3.07 -13.10
CA VAL A 435 -12.31 2.59 -13.98
C VAL A 435 -12.93 1.43 -14.77
N ALA A 436 -13.24 1.65 -16.06
CA ALA A 436 -13.90 0.66 -16.92
C ALA A 436 -12.99 -0.52 -17.33
N GLU A 437 -12.08 -0.91 -16.42
CA GLU A 437 -11.10 -1.98 -16.54
C GLU A 437 -11.39 -3.05 -15.49
N HIS A 438 -10.75 -4.21 -15.63
CA HIS A 438 -10.93 -5.33 -14.71
C HIS A 438 -9.93 -5.25 -13.55
N SER A 439 -10.35 -5.63 -12.34
CA SER A 439 -9.46 -5.64 -11.18
C SER A 439 -8.29 -6.62 -11.36
N MET A 440 -7.11 -6.20 -10.92
CA MET A 440 -5.85 -6.95 -11.08
C MET A 440 -5.35 -7.45 -9.72
N ASN A 441 -5.94 -8.54 -9.24
CA ASN A 441 -5.52 -9.20 -8.00
C ASN A 441 -4.37 -10.17 -8.29
N MET A 442 -3.66 -10.63 -7.25
CA MET A 442 -2.49 -11.49 -7.41
C MET A 442 -2.46 -12.68 -6.45
N PHE A 443 -1.90 -13.78 -6.90
CA PHE A 443 -1.37 -14.87 -6.09
C PHE A 443 0.09 -15.10 -6.45
N ASN A 444 0.97 -15.11 -5.44
CA ASN A 444 2.41 -15.28 -5.64
C ASN A 444 2.96 -16.26 -4.59
N LYS A 445 3.91 -17.10 -5.03
CA LYS A 445 4.73 -17.92 -4.12
C LYS A 445 5.89 -17.05 -3.65
N LEU A 446 6.11 -16.88 -2.36
CA LEU A 446 7.22 -16.11 -1.81
C LEU A 446 8.30 -17.06 -1.27
N GLY A 447 8.83 -17.91 -2.15
CA GLY A 447 9.75 -18.99 -1.80
C GLY A 447 9.02 -20.27 -1.36
N ALA A 448 9.69 -21.08 -0.55
CA ALA A 448 9.28 -22.46 -0.28
C ALA A 448 7.99 -22.60 0.56
N ARG A 449 7.73 -21.71 1.53
CA ARG A 449 6.67 -21.92 2.54
C ARG A 449 5.76 -20.72 2.76
N ILE A 450 5.92 -19.64 2.00
CA ILE A 450 5.08 -18.44 2.10
C ILE A 450 4.27 -18.29 0.81
N ALA A 451 2.95 -18.21 0.93
CA ALA A 451 2.06 -17.78 -0.14
C ALA A 451 1.64 -16.33 0.09
N MET A 452 1.30 -15.60 -0.98
CA MET A 452 0.77 -14.25 -0.91
C MET A 452 -0.47 -14.11 -1.78
N ILE A 453 -1.45 -13.36 -1.28
CA ILE A 453 -2.51 -12.76 -2.09
C ILE A 453 -2.45 -11.23 -1.97
N GLY A 454 -2.61 -10.53 -3.08
CA GLY A 454 -2.77 -9.08 -3.11
C GLY A 454 -4.10 -8.72 -3.75
N ILE A 455 -4.85 -7.83 -3.09
CA ILE A 455 -6.22 -7.47 -3.49
C ILE A 455 -6.21 -6.06 -4.08
N ASP A 456 -6.64 -5.93 -5.33
CA ASP A 456 -6.90 -4.64 -5.97
C ASP A 456 -8.21 -4.08 -5.42
N ALA A 457 -8.08 -3.19 -4.46
CA ALA A 457 -9.19 -2.60 -3.73
C ALA A 457 -9.65 -1.24 -4.30
N ARG A 458 -9.22 -0.85 -5.52
CA ARG A 458 -9.58 0.45 -6.12
C ARG A 458 -10.35 0.31 -7.43
N THR A 459 -10.04 -0.66 -8.29
CA THR A 459 -10.72 -0.80 -9.58
C THR A 459 -12.23 -1.00 -9.45
N GLU A 460 -12.66 -1.84 -8.51
CA GLU A 460 -14.08 -2.17 -8.30
C GLU A 460 -14.76 -1.32 -7.22
N ARG A 461 -13.99 -0.42 -6.57
CA ARG A 461 -14.43 0.28 -5.37
C ARG A 461 -15.55 1.27 -5.66
N THR A 462 -16.49 1.28 -4.73
CA THR A 462 -17.50 2.31 -4.53
C THR A 462 -17.56 2.68 -3.06
N ARG A 463 -18.24 3.77 -2.73
CA ARG A 463 -18.51 4.17 -1.34
C ARG A 463 -19.20 3.08 -0.48
N HIS A 464 -19.78 2.05 -1.08
CA HIS A 464 -20.53 1.02 -0.37
C HIS A 464 -19.94 -0.39 -0.52
N GLN A 465 -18.91 -0.57 -1.33
CA GLN A 465 -18.34 -1.87 -1.64
C GLN A 465 -16.90 -1.72 -2.13
N VAL A 466 -15.97 -2.51 -1.61
CA VAL A 466 -14.56 -2.50 -2.03
C VAL A 466 -14.36 -3.36 -3.26
N ASN A 467 -14.75 -4.64 -3.21
CA ASN A 467 -14.68 -5.57 -4.33
C ASN A 467 -16.01 -6.29 -4.55
N TYR A 468 -16.22 -6.77 -5.78
CA TYR A 468 -17.36 -7.61 -6.08
C TYR A 468 -17.29 -8.94 -5.33
N PRO A 469 -18.44 -9.49 -4.86
CA PRO A 469 -18.48 -10.80 -4.24
C PRO A 469 -17.84 -11.90 -5.11
N GLU A 470 -18.07 -11.85 -6.42
CA GLU A 470 -17.51 -12.82 -7.37
C GLU A 470 -15.98 -12.72 -7.47
N THR A 471 -15.42 -11.51 -7.32
CA THR A 471 -13.96 -11.30 -7.32
C THR A 471 -13.31 -11.95 -6.11
N TYR A 472 -13.91 -11.81 -4.91
CA TYR A 472 -13.45 -12.56 -3.75
C TYR A 472 -13.54 -14.08 -3.97
N ASP A 473 -14.58 -14.58 -4.64
CA ASP A 473 -14.71 -16.00 -4.95
C ASP A 473 -13.58 -16.50 -5.85
N LEU A 474 -13.18 -15.73 -6.87
CA LEU A 474 -12.01 -16.04 -7.70
C LEU A 474 -10.73 -16.11 -6.86
N ILE A 475 -10.48 -15.12 -6.00
CA ILE A 475 -9.27 -15.04 -5.17
C ILE A 475 -9.17 -16.25 -4.24
N PHE A 476 -10.23 -16.55 -3.50
CA PHE A 476 -10.22 -17.66 -2.53
C PHE A 476 -10.28 -19.03 -3.18
N ASN A 477 -10.90 -19.17 -4.35
CA ASN A 477 -10.82 -20.42 -5.12
C ASN A 477 -9.37 -20.67 -5.56
N ARG A 478 -8.73 -19.66 -6.18
CA ARG A 478 -7.32 -19.77 -6.58
C ARG A 478 -6.42 -20.08 -5.40
N LEU A 479 -6.58 -19.37 -4.28
CA LEU A 479 -5.79 -19.61 -3.07
C LEU A 479 -5.93 -21.06 -2.59
N ARG A 480 -7.16 -21.56 -2.41
CA ARG A 480 -7.39 -22.94 -1.95
C ARG A 480 -6.79 -23.97 -2.90
N ASP A 481 -6.94 -23.78 -4.20
CA ASP A 481 -6.38 -24.69 -5.20
C ASP A 481 -4.85 -24.76 -5.10
N GLU A 482 -4.17 -23.63 -4.91
CA GLU A 482 -2.71 -23.57 -4.76
C GLU A 482 -2.25 -24.18 -3.42
N LEU A 483 -2.99 -23.95 -2.33
CA LEU A 483 -2.68 -24.56 -1.03
C LEU A 483 -2.83 -26.08 -1.07
N ILE A 484 -3.88 -26.60 -1.72
CA ILE A 484 -4.11 -28.06 -1.90
C ILE A 484 -2.98 -28.65 -2.75
N LYS A 485 -2.67 -28.05 -3.90
CA LYS A 485 -1.59 -28.53 -4.78
C LYS A 485 -0.25 -28.59 -4.06
N ALA A 486 0.08 -27.57 -3.25
CA ALA A 486 1.33 -27.53 -2.49
C ALA A 486 1.38 -28.62 -1.42
N ALA A 487 0.26 -28.85 -0.71
CA ALA A 487 0.15 -29.93 0.27
C ALA A 487 0.26 -31.32 -0.39
N ASP A 488 -0.43 -31.55 -1.51
CA ASP A 488 -0.38 -32.81 -2.27
C ASP A 488 1.03 -33.09 -2.82
N ALA A 489 1.78 -32.04 -3.15
CA ALA A 489 3.18 -32.13 -3.58
C ALA A 489 4.17 -32.32 -2.41
N GLY A 490 3.70 -32.40 -1.16
CA GLY A 490 4.54 -32.58 0.03
C GLY A 490 5.26 -31.33 0.53
N ASN A 491 4.94 -30.15 -0.03
CA ASN A 491 5.56 -28.87 0.31
C ASN A 491 4.49 -27.84 0.71
N PRO A 492 3.72 -28.08 1.80
CA PRO A 492 2.64 -27.18 2.19
C PRO A 492 3.17 -25.80 2.61
N TYR A 493 2.46 -24.75 2.18
CA TYR A 493 2.71 -23.41 2.72
C TYR A 493 2.39 -23.38 4.21
N ARG A 494 3.18 -22.63 4.97
CA ARG A 494 3.01 -22.42 6.42
C ARG A 494 2.54 -21.02 6.77
N HIS A 495 2.79 -20.05 5.87
CA HIS A 495 2.35 -18.67 6.03
C HIS A 495 1.62 -18.14 4.79
N LEU A 496 0.61 -17.31 5.04
CA LEU A 496 -0.13 -16.54 4.04
C LEU A 496 0.06 -15.05 4.31
N ILE A 497 0.64 -14.33 3.36
CA ILE A 497 0.67 -12.86 3.34
C ILE A 497 -0.58 -12.36 2.61
N VAL A 498 -1.33 -11.45 3.22
CA VAL A 498 -2.48 -10.78 2.61
C VAL A 498 -2.18 -9.30 2.48
N LEU A 499 -2.05 -8.80 1.25
CA LEU A 499 -1.76 -7.40 0.98
C LEU A 499 -3.05 -6.62 0.70
N LEU A 500 -3.28 -5.58 1.52
CA LEU A 500 -4.39 -4.63 1.40
C LEU A 500 -3.82 -3.21 1.38
N GLY A 501 -4.42 -2.30 0.59
CA GLY A 501 -4.04 -0.88 0.60
C GLY A 501 -4.25 -0.24 1.97
N ILE A 502 -5.39 -0.56 2.59
CA ILE A 502 -5.84 0.05 3.83
C ILE A 502 -5.81 -0.96 4.99
N PRO A 503 -5.37 -0.57 6.21
CA PRO A 503 -5.37 -1.43 7.38
C PRO A 503 -6.76 -1.96 7.74
N ILE A 504 -6.81 -3.23 8.16
CA ILE A 504 -8.05 -3.93 8.49
C ILE A 504 -8.24 -4.09 10.01
N ALA A 505 -7.17 -4.21 10.79
CA ALA A 505 -7.19 -4.20 12.26
C ALA A 505 -6.66 -2.86 12.78
N TYR A 506 -7.55 -1.87 12.84
CA TYR A 506 -7.21 -0.50 13.17
C TYR A 506 -8.29 0.16 14.04
N PRO A 507 -7.97 1.17 14.89
CA PRO A 507 -8.97 1.82 15.72
C PRO A 507 -10.10 2.42 14.89
N ARG A 508 -11.34 2.22 15.36
CA ARG A 508 -12.51 2.78 14.67
C ARG A 508 -12.50 4.30 14.80
N LEU A 509 -12.50 4.97 13.66
CA LEU A 509 -12.46 6.43 13.58
C LEU A 509 -13.85 7.08 13.51
N THR A 510 -14.95 6.31 13.57
CA THR A 510 -16.34 6.81 13.38
C THR A 510 -16.78 7.88 14.39
N TRP A 511 -16.02 8.10 15.45
CA TRP A 511 -16.27 9.14 16.44
C TRP A 511 -15.47 10.44 16.16
N LEU A 512 -14.45 10.38 15.30
CA LEU A 512 -13.56 11.48 14.97
C LEU A 512 -14.35 12.64 14.33
N GLU A 513 -15.34 12.32 13.49
CA GLU A 513 -16.35 13.25 12.98
C GLU A 513 -17.03 14.04 14.11
N ASN A 514 -17.46 13.38 15.19
CA ASN A 514 -18.16 14.01 16.31
C ASN A 514 -17.24 14.91 17.14
N VAL A 515 -15.95 14.59 17.23
CA VAL A 515 -14.97 15.40 17.95
C VAL A 515 -14.56 16.61 17.10
N PHE A 516 -14.31 16.45 15.80
CA PHE A 516 -13.95 17.55 14.90
C PHE A 516 -15.11 18.46 14.50
N SER A 517 -16.34 17.98 14.59
CA SER A 517 -17.57 18.79 14.48
C SER A 517 -17.99 19.43 15.81
N SER A 518 -17.28 19.16 16.92
CA SER A 518 -17.61 19.71 18.23
C SER A 518 -17.41 21.24 18.28
N PRO A 519 -18.35 22.01 18.86
CA PRO A 519 -18.21 23.45 19.08
C PRO A 519 -16.96 23.84 19.89
N LEU A 520 -16.37 22.90 20.65
CA LEU A 520 -15.17 23.12 21.46
C LEU A 520 -13.90 23.28 20.63
N ILE A 521 -13.87 22.77 19.39
CA ILE A 521 -12.74 22.94 18.46
C ILE A 521 -12.89 24.23 17.62
N ALA A 522 -14.06 24.86 17.62
CA ALA A 522 -14.33 26.08 16.86
C ALA A 522 -13.35 27.25 17.15
N PRO A 523 -12.89 27.50 18.40
CA PRO A 523 -11.89 28.53 18.67
C PRO A 523 -10.53 28.22 18.03
N VAL A 524 -10.10 26.95 18.04
CA VAL A 524 -8.84 26.49 17.44
C VAL A 524 -8.90 26.57 15.91
N LYS A 525 -10.01 26.11 15.31
CA LYS A 525 -10.30 26.28 13.87
C LYS A 525 -10.32 27.75 13.48
N PHE A 526 -10.93 28.61 14.30
CA PHE A 526 -10.98 30.05 14.08
C PHE A 526 -9.60 30.71 14.16
N LEU A 527 -8.79 30.39 15.18
CA LEU A 527 -7.43 30.92 15.35
C LEU A 527 -6.49 30.47 14.22
N ASN A 528 -6.54 29.21 13.81
CA ASN A 528 -5.76 28.72 12.68
C ASN A 528 -6.17 29.44 11.37
N ARG A 529 -7.49 29.53 11.11
CA ARG A 529 -8.04 30.22 9.93
C ARG A 529 -7.76 31.72 9.91
N ARG A 530 -7.63 32.37 11.07
CA ARG A 530 -7.52 33.83 11.21
C ARG A 530 -6.07 34.34 11.28
N PHE A 531 -5.15 33.54 11.82
CA PHE A 531 -3.80 34.00 12.19
C PHE A 531 -2.65 33.10 11.70
N GLY A 532 -2.91 31.92 11.11
CA GLY A 532 -1.84 31.03 10.62
C GLY A 532 -0.88 30.53 11.70
N PHE A 533 -1.26 30.63 12.98
CA PHE A 533 -0.48 30.17 14.13
C PHE A 533 -0.65 28.65 14.30
N GLY A 534 0.04 27.90 13.45
CA GLY A 534 0.02 26.44 13.39
C GLY A 534 0.54 25.97 12.02
N GLY A 535 1.87 25.87 11.88
CA GLY A 535 2.52 25.40 10.65
C GLY A 535 2.08 24.00 10.24
N SER A 536 2.16 23.71 8.93
CA SER A 536 2.18 22.45 8.13
C SER A 536 1.43 21.16 8.56
N ALA A 537 0.84 21.10 9.76
CA ALA A 537 0.27 19.93 10.43
C ALA A 537 -1.27 19.92 10.45
N PHE A 538 -1.91 20.94 9.88
CA PHE A 538 -3.36 21.01 9.66
C PHE A 538 -3.61 21.27 8.19
N ASN A 539 -4.45 20.46 7.57
CA ASN A 539 -4.76 20.68 6.17
C ASN A 539 -5.53 22.01 6.06
N LYS A 540 -5.15 22.87 5.11
CA LYS A 540 -5.62 24.27 5.00
C LYS A 540 -7.10 24.39 4.58
N PHE A 541 -7.83 23.29 4.59
CA PHE A 541 -9.17 23.12 4.05
C PHE A 541 -10.26 23.34 5.11
N ASP A 542 -10.14 22.82 6.33
CA ASP A 542 -11.14 23.06 7.40
C ASP A 542 -10.56 23.18 8.83
N GLY A 543 -9.23 23.10 8.97
CA GLY A 543 -8.56 23.00 10.27
C GLY A 543 -8.71 21.63 10.93
N SER A 544 -9.05 20.59 10.17
CA SER A 544 -8.95 19.20 10.55
C SER A 544 -7.76 18.51 9.89
N ILE A 545 -7.44 17.33 10.40
CA ILE A 545 -6.31 16.49 10.02
C ILE A 545 -6.73 15.62 8.83
N ASP A 546 -5.80 15.31 7.91
CA ASP A 546 -5.96 14.37 6.76
C ASP A 546 -6.78 13.11 7.09
N LEU A 547 -6.68 12.63 8.34
CA LEU A 547 -7.38 11.48 8.91
C LEU A 547 -8.92 11.44 8.80
N LEU A 548 -9.59 12.53 8.39
CA LEU A 548 -11.05 12.56 8.23
C LEU A 548 -11.51 12.16 6.84
N ASP A 549 -10.68 12.31 5.81
CA ASP A 549 -11.02 11.84 4.46
C ASP A 549 -10.95 10.29 4.41
N ASP A 550 -10.00 9.67 5.13
CA ASP A 550 -9.80 8.21 5.29
C ASP A 550 -10.94 7.46 6.01
N LEU A 551 -11.82 8.19 6.69
CA LEU A 551 -12.77 7.59 7.64
C LEU A 551 -13.85 6.72 6.97
N ASP A 552 -14.32 7.12 5.79
CA ASP A 552 -15.28 6.33 4.99
C ASP A 552 -14.57 5.26 4.13
N ASP A 553 -13.27 5.41 3.87
CA ASP A 553 -12.43 4.53 3.03
C ASP A 553 -11.99 3.25 3.77
N HIS A 554 -11.83 3.37 5.09
CA HIS A 554 -11.38 2.30 5.96
C HIS A 554 -12.32 1.09 5.95
N TYR A 555 -11.73 -0.12 5.97
CA TYR A 555 -12.48 -1.36 6.22
C TYR A 555 -13.29 -1.33 7.52
N THR A 556 -12.85 -0.53 8.50
CA THR A 556 -13.51 -0.39 9.80
C THR A 556 -14.70 0.57 9.78
N ALA A 557 -14.93 1.28 8.67
CA ALA A 557 -16.08 2.14 8.45
C ALA A 557 -17.40 1.34 8.51
N ARG A 558 -18.49 2.03 8.88
CA ARG A 558 -19.81 1.38 9.06
C ARG A 558 -20.31 0.72 7.77
N THR A 559 -20.04 1.32 6.62
CA THR A 559 -20.42 0.84 5.29
C THR A 559 -19.69 -0.45 4.91
N HIS A 560 -18.38 -0.52 5.18
CA HIS A 560 -17.53 -1.65 4.78
C HIS A 560 -17.46 -2.78 5.81
N LYS A 561 -17.94 -2.57 7.04
CA LYS A 561 -17.85 -3.56 8.14
C LYS A 561 -18.40 -4.95 7.78
N LYS A 562 -19.48 -5.04 7.01
CA LYS A 562 -20.05 -6.34 6.59
C LYS A 562 -19.09 -7.09 5.65
N GLU A 563 -18.55 -6.39 4.68
CA GLU A 563 -17.60 -6.92 3.71
C GLU A 563 -16.28 -7.31 4.39
N ARG A 564 -15.73 -6.42 5.23
CA ARG A 564 -14.59 -6.68 6.10
C ARG A 564 -14.74 -7.97 6.89
N ASN A 565 -15.86 -8.12 7.60
CA ASN A 565 -16.09 -9.30 8.43
C ASN A 565 -16.18 -10.57 7.58
N ALA A 566 -16.82 -10.51 6.41
CA ALA A 566 -16.88 -11.64 5.48
C ALA A 566 -15.47 -12.04 4.98
N LEU A 567 -14.62 -11.07 4.64
CA LEU A 567 -13.23 -11.32 4.25
C LEU A 567 -12.46 -12.01 5.39
N LEU A 568 -12.53 -11.48 6.62
CA LEU A 568 -11.86 -12.06 7.78
C LEU A 568 -12.32 -13.48 8.10
N HIS A 569 -13.63 -13.76 8.06
CA HIS A 569 -14.12 -15.12 8.27
C HIS A 569 -13.65 -16.10 7.20
N ARG A 570 -13.56 -15.66 5.93
CA ARG A 570 -13.01 -16.50 4.86
C ARG A 570 -11.53 -16.78 5.09
N LEU A 571 -10.75 -15.79 5.53
CA LEU A 571 -9.33 -15.97 5.89
C LEU A 571 -9.17 -16.94 7.06
N GLN A 572 -9.95 -16.79 8.14
CA GLN A 572 -9.95 -17.71 9.28
C GLN A 572 -10.30 -19.14 8.87
N GLY A 573 -11.26 -19.31 7.94
CA GLY A 573 -11.63 -20.61 7.40
C GLY A 573 -10.53 -21.25 6.54
N VAL A 574 -9.76 -20.44 5.79
CA VAL A 574 -8.57 -20.93 5.08
C VAL A 574 -7.47 -21.36 6.06
N CYS A 575 -7.20 -20.56 7.09
CA CYS A 575 -6.23 -20.87 8.13
C CYS A 575 -6.58 -22.20 8.83
N GLU A 576 -7.86 -22.39 9.15
CA GLU A 576 -8.40 -23.62 9.74
C GLU A 576 -8.23 -24.83 8.82
N ALA A 577 -8.66 -24.71 7.56
CA ALA A 577 -8.71 -25.83 6.62
C ALA A 577 -7.33 -26.29 6.13
N HIS A 578 -6.36 -25.37 6.06
CA HIS A 578 -5.04 -25.64 5.46
C HIS A 578 -3.88 -25.53 6.46
N ASN A 579 -4.15 -25.33 7.75
CA ASN A 579 -3.14 -25.22 8.81
C ASN A 579 -2.03 -24.20 8.48
N ILE A 580 -2.47 -23.00 8.05
CA ILE A 580 -1.62 -21.90 7.59
C ILE A 580 -1.84 -20.66 8.45
N ARG A 581 -0.79 -19.90 8.76
CA ARG A 581 -0.87 -18.65 9.53
C ARG A 581 -1.00 -17.44 8.60
N ALA A 582 -2.03 -16.62 8.78
CA ALA A 582 -2.19 -15.37 8.02
C ALA A 582 -1.51 -14.16 8.68
N THR A 583 -0.82 -13.36 7.86
CA THR A 583 -0.24 -12.05 8.19
C THR A 583 -0.73 -11.04 7.15
N ILE A 584 -1.37 -9.97 7.61
CA ILE A 584 -1.97 -8.94 6.76
C ILE A 584 -1.04 -7.73 6.72
N LEU A 585 -0.75 -7.21 5.53
CA LEU A 585 0.01 -5.98 5.32
C LEU A 585 -0.96 -4.85 4.94
N GLY A 586 -0.83 -3.69 5.59
CA GLY A 586 -1.68 -2.52 5.35
C GLY A 586 -0.91 -1.20 5.32
N GLY A 587 -1.33 -0.30 4.44
CA GLY A 587 -0.70 1.00 4.17
C GLY A 587 -1.56 2.21 4.57
N ASP A 588 -1.62 3.24 3.71
CA ASP A 588 -2.56 4.40 3.73
C ASP A 588 -2.41 5.40 4.91
N VAL A 589 -2.42 4.93 6.16
CA VAL A 589 -2.64 5.77 7.36
C VAL A 589 -1.46 6.64 7.84
N HIS A 590 -0.35 6.67 7.11
CA HIS A 590 0.89 7.40 7.40
C HIS A 590 1.49 7.20 8.81
N LEU A 591 1.15 6.11 9.50
CA LEU A 591 1.77 5.73 10.78
C LEU A 591 2.05 4.24 10.89
N ALA A 592 2.98 3.86 11.78
CA ALA A 592 3.21 2.46 12.10
C ALA A 592 2.32 1.97 13.25
N ALA A 593 1.77 0.78 13.09
CA ALA A 593 0.99 0.08 14.11
C ALA A 593 1.04 -1.44 13.88
N PHE A 594 0.62 -2.21 14.89
CA PHE A 594 0.53 -3.65 14.79
C PHE A 594 -0.81 -4.13 15.35
N GLY A 595 -1.73 -4.49 14.45
CA GLY A 595 -3.04 -5.01 14.80
C GLY A 595 -3.03 -6.53 14.94
N ARG A 596 -3.98 -7.09 15.69
CA ARG A 596 -4.17 -8.54 15.80
C ARG A 596 -5.63 -8.91 15.99
N PHE A 597 -6.01 -10.01 15.36
CA PHE A 597 -7.20 -10.80 15.65
C PHE A 597 -6.76 -12.02 16.44
N TYR A 598 -7.61 -12.53 17.33
CA TYR A 598 -7.30 -13.72 18.14
C TYR A 598 -8.59 -14.32 18.71
N SER A 599 -8.57 -15.60 19.03
CA SER A 599 -9.64 -16.26 19.76
C SER A 599 -9.86 -15.57 21.10
N ASN A 600 -11.12 -15.35 21.47
CA ASN A 600 -11.49 -14.76 22.75
C ASN A 600 -10.74 -15.48 23.89
N PRO A 601 -10.04 -14.74 24.79
CA PRO A 601 -9.25 -15.30 25.88
C PRO A 601 -9.96 -16.37 26.72
N ASP A 602 -11.28 -16.26 26.91
CA ASP A 602 -12.07 -17.22 27.68
C ASP A 602 -12.13 -18.62 27.05
N LEU A 603 -11.83 -18.74 25.75
CA LEU A 603 -11.73 -20.02 25.05
C LEU A 603 -10.46 -20.80 25.41
N ASN A 604 -9.45 -20.14 26.01
CA ASN A 604 -8.19 -20.75 26.44
C ASN A 604 -7.44 -21.51 25.33
N ILE A 605 -7.48 -20.98 24.10
CA ILE A 605 -6.80 -21.56 22.93
C ILE A 605 -5.39 -20.92 22.83
N PRO A 606 -4.30 -21.71 22.85
CA PRO A 606 -2.95 -21.20 22.59
C PRO A 606 -2.86 -20.60 21.19
N VAL A 607 -2.12 -19.51 21.03
CA VAL A 607 -1.99 -18.79 19.73
C VAL A 607 -1.45 -19.70 18.64
N GLU A 608 -0.49 -20.55 18.95
CA GLU A 608 0.12 -21.53 18.03
C GLU A 608 -0.91 -22.52 17.45
N GLU A 609 -2.04 -22.70 18.12
CA GLU A 609 -3.13 -23.59 17.70
C GLU A 609 -4.40 -22.82 17.28
N ASP A 610 -4.36 -21.48 17.37
CA ASP A 610 -5.50 -20.61 17.11
C ASP A 610 -5.54 -20.17 15.65
N HIS A 611 -6.39 -20.79 14.84
CA HIS A 611 -6.59 -20.40 13.44
C HIS A 611 -7.20 -18.99 13.27
N ARG A 612 -7.70 -18.38 14.36
CA ARG A 612 -8.24 -17.00 14.36
C ARG A 612 -7.17 -15.96 14.62
N TYR A 613 -6.00 -16.37 15.14
CA TYR A 613 -4.88 -15.47 15.34
C TYR A 613 -4.31 -15.02 13.99
N MET A 614 -4.46 -13.74 13.67
CA MET A 614 -3.96 -13.12 12.46
C MET A 614 -3.45 -11.74 12.82
N VAL A 615 -2.30 -11.36 12.31
CA VAL A 615 -1.73 -10.04 12.58
C VAL A 615 -1.96 -9.10 11.40
N ASN A 616 -2.01 -7.80 11.65
CA ASN A 616 -1.98 -6.77 10.63
C ASN A 616 -0.78 -5.86 10.89
N VAL A 617 0.28 -6.03 10.11
CA VAL A 617 1.44 -5.16 10.08
C VAL A 617 1.04 -3.89 9.33
N VAL A 618 0.99 -2.76 10.03
CA VAL A 618 0.70 -1.46 9.43
C VAL A 618 2.01 -0.70 9.33
N SER A 619 2.47 -0.50 8.10
CA SER A 619 3.73 0.20 7.83
C SER A 619 3.51 1.26 6.75
N SER A 620 3.19 2.46 7.22
CA SER A 620 2.92 3.64 6.40
C SER A 620 3.43 4.87 7.16
N ALA A 621 3.98 5.92 6.58
CA ALA A 621 4.46 6.03 5.20
C ALA A 621 5.98 5.82 5.16
N ILE A 622 6.53 5.32 4.05
CA ILE A 622 8.00 5.30 3.87
C ILE A 622 8.56 6.69 3.51
N VAL A 623 7.79 7.53 2.82
CA VAL A 623 8.21 8.88 2.40
C VAL A 623 7.34 9.98 3.00
N ASN A 624 6.02 9.82 2.98
CA ASN A 624 5.11 10.91 3.33
C ASN A 624 5.25 11.37 4.78
N LYS A 625 4.78 12.58 5.08
CA LYS A 625 4.75 13.09 6.44
C LYS A 625 3.77 12.27 7.29
N PRO A 626 4.14 11.88 8.53
CA PRO A 626 3.23 11.23 9.46
C PRO A 626 2.12 12.17 9.95
N PRO A 627 1.03 11.64 10.51
CA PRO A 627 0.00 12.45 11.13
C PRO A 627 0.55 13.12 12.40
N PRO A 628 -0.04 14.24 12.86
CA PRO A 628 0.40 14.93 14.07
C PRO A 628 0.37 14.01 15.31
N SER A 629 1.33 14.15 16.23
CA SER A 629 1.41 13.33 17.45
C SER A 629 0.12 13.31 18.27
N ALA A 630 -0.64 14.40 18.29
CA ALA A 630 -1.93 14.45 18.98
C ALA A 630 -2.93 13.40 18.45
N VAL A 631 -2.86 13.09 17.15
CA VAL A 631 -3.73 12.14 16.45
C VAL A 631 -3.32 10.71 16.77
N ALA A 632 -2.03 10.40 16.69
CA ALA A 632 -1.51 9.10 17.09
C ALA A 632 -1.84 8.78 18.57
N ASN A 633 -1.61 9.74 19.48
CA ASN A 633 -1.96 9.57 20.89
C ASN A 633 -3.46 9.36 21.11
N LEU A 634 -4.28 9.99 20.28
CA LEU A 634 -5.73 9.88 20.34
C LEU A 634 -6.20 8.51 19.82
N LEU A 635 -5.63 8.01 18.72
CA LEU A 635 -5.80 6.65 18.23
C LEU A 635 -5.43 5.61 19.30
N ALA A 636 -4.25 5.77 19.91
CA ALA A 636 -3.78 4.89 20.97
C ALA A 636 -4.70 4.90 22.20
N SER A 637 -5.19 6.07 22.63
CA SER A 637 -6.16 6.17 23.74
C SER A 637 -7.50 5.48 23.46
N ARG A 638 -7.77 5.16 22.18
CA ARG A 638 -8.95 4.44 21.72
C ARG A 638 -8.65 3.00 21.31
N ASN A 639 -7.43 2.50 21.55
CA ASN A 639 -7.13 1.08 21.47
C ASN A 639 -7.98 0.35 22.52
N LYS A 640 -9.11 -0.20 22.08
CA LYS A 640 -10.01 -1.01 22.89
C LYS A 640 -10.13 -2.37 22.25
N ILE A 641 -10.34 -3.40 23.06
CA ILE A 641 -10.76 -4.69 22.55
C ILE A 641 -12.09 -4.51 21.82
N HIS A 642 -12.11 -5.05 20.62
CA HIS A 642 -13.26 -5.08 19.76
C HIS A 642 -13.57 -6.53 19.41
N HIS A 643 -14.84 -6.83 19.15
CA HIS A 643 -15.28 -8.18 18.87
C HIS A 643 -15.68 -8.26 17.40
N LEU A 644 -14.94 -9.06 16.63
CA LEU A 644 -15.31 -9.41 15.25
C LEU A 644 -16.60 -10.24 15.28
N ASP A 645 -16.62 -11.24 16.17
CA ASP A 645 -17.78 -12.06 16.51
C ASP A 645 -17.71 -12.52 17.98
N ARG A 646 -18.47 -13.55 18.37
CA ARG A 646 -18.48 -14.06 19.75
C ARG A 646 -17.15 -14.70 20.19
N ASN A 647 -16.39 -15.24 19.23
CA ASN A 647 -15.21 -16.06 19.47
C ASN A 647 -13.92 -15.38 19.02
N THR A 648 -13.99 -14.25 18.33
CA THR A 648 -12.83 -13.52 17.80
C THR A 648 -12.82 -12.09 18.31
N ASP A 649 -11.72 -11.75 18.98
CA ASP A 649 -11.40 -10.40 19.44
C ASP A 649 -10.35 -9.76 18.52
N GLU A 650 -10.30 -8.43 18.50
CA GLU A 650 -9.34 -7.63 17.74
C GLU A 650 -8.83 -6.45 18.59
N THR A 651 -7.54 -6.13 18.49
CA THR A 651 -6.90 -5.02 19.24
C THR A 651 -5.58 -4.60 18.56
N LEU A 652 -5.01 -3.46 18.93
CA LEU A 652 -3.60 -3.17 18.63
C LEU A 652 -2.69 -3.72 19.73
N LEU A 653 -1.53 -4.25 19.31
CA LEU A 653 -0.43 -4.65 20.17
C LEU A 653 0.39 -3.43 20.61
N ASP A 654 0.82 -3.43 21.87
CA ASP A 654 1.82 -2.48 22.38
C ASP A 654 3.22 -2.87 21.89
N LEU A 655 3.52 -2.54 20.63
CA LEU A 655 4.79 -2.85 19.95
C LEU A 655 5.91 -1.85 20.28
N PHE A 656 5.58 -0.59 20.58
CA PHE A 656 6.55 0.49 20.73
C PHE A 656 6.88 0.71 22.22
N ASP A 657 7.94 0.05 22.67
CA ASP A 657 8.46 0.14 24.05
C ASP A 657 9.13 1.48 24.36
N LYS A 658 9.56 2.21 23.32
CA LYS A 658 10.04 3.60 23.38
C LYS A 658 9.83 4.31 22.05
N ASP A 659 9.91 5.64 22.05
CA ASP A 659 10.08 6.42 20.82
C ASP A 659 11.48 6.17 20.20
N PRO A 660 11.64 6.33 18.87
CA PRO A 660 12.88 5.98 18.18
C PRO A 660 14.03 6.92 18.55
N GLY A 661 15.23 6.37 18.75
CA GLY A 661 16.39 7.12 19.24
C GLY A 661 16.16 7.71 20.64
N ASP A 662 16.39 9.01 20.79
CA ASP A 662 16.15 9.81 21.99
C ASP A 662 14.99 10.82 21.79
N SER A 663 14.13 10.57 20.79
CA SER A 663 13.03 11.49 20.43
C SER A 663 11.84 11.39 21.41
N ASN A 664 11.00 12.44 21.42
CA ASN A 664 9.71 12.45 22.12
C ASN A 664 8.59 12.72 21.11
N LYS A 665 8.32 11.73 20.25
CA LYS A 665 7.30 11.76 19.20
C LYS A 665 5.89 11.51 19.74
N THR A 666 5.75 10.74 20.81
CA THR A 666 4.45 10.37 21.38
C THR A 666 4.36 10.65 22.89
N LYS A 667 3.16 10.49 23.48
CA LYS A 667 3.02 10.52 24.94
C LYS A 667 3.53 9.20 25.50
N SER A 668 4.06 9.23 26.72
CA SER A 668 4.54 8.03 27.43
C SER A 668 3.51 6.91 27.64
N SER A 669 2.22 7.17 27.39
CA SER A 669 1.14 6.17 27.46
C SER A 669 0.78 5.55 26.10
N ASN A 670 1.41 6.00 25.01
CA ASN A 670 1.17 5.46 23.67
C ASN A 670 2.26 4.44 23.34
N HIS A 671 1.88 3.17 23.26
CA HIS A 671 2.78 2.08 22.92
C HIS A 671 2.35 1.31 21.66
N CYS A 672 1.26 1.71 21.01
CA CYS A 672 0.65 0.93 19.92
C CYS A 672 0.58 1.65 18.57
N THR A 673 0.89 2.96 18.53
CA THR A 673 0.95 3.74 17.28
C THR A 673 2.17 4.65 17.27
N MET A 674 2.86 4.74 16.13
CA MET A 674 4.06 5.54 15.98
C MET A 674 3.96 6.46 14.75
N PRO A 675 3.78 7.79 14.96
CA PRO A 675 3.69 8.77 13.88
C PRO A 675 5.08 9.17 13.39
N SER A 676 5.74 8.26 12.68
CA SER A 676 7.05 8.50 12.04
C SER A 676 7.13 7.70 10.75
N ARG A 677 7.97 8.14 9.80
CA ARG A 677 8.18 7.39 8.57
C ARG A 677 8.75 6.01 8.86
N ASN A 678 8.37 5.00 8.10
CA ASN A 678 8.75 3.62 8.39
C ASN A 678 8.62 2.67 7.19
N TYR A 679 9.23 1.50 7.32
CA TYR A 679 9.02 0.32 6.48
C TYR A 679 9.12 -0.95 7.33
N ALA A 680 8.67 -2.10 6.81
CA ALA A 680 8.72 -3.38 7.54
C ALA A 680 9.64 -4.40 6.84
N ILE A 681 10.25 -5.27 7.65
CA ILE A 681 11.04 -6.43 7.23
C ILE A 681 10.38 -7.68 7.80
N ILE A 682 10.16 -8.68 6.95
CA ILE A 682 9.55 -9.96 7.33
C ILE A 682 10.39 -11.11 6.80
N THR A 683 10.81 -12.00 7.70
CA THR A 683 11.65 -13.16 7.37
C THR A 683 11.20 -14.39 8.11
N GLU A 684 11.13 -15.53 7.42
CA GLU A 684 10.89 -16.82 8.06
C GLU A 684 12.11 -17.26 8.88
N ASN A 685 11.87 -17.72 10.10
CA ASN A 685 12.80 -18.51 10.89
C ASN A 685 12.87 -19.93 10.28
N SER A 686 13.63 -20.05 9.19
CA SER A 686 13.65 -21.23 8.33
C SER A 686 13.93 -22.52 9.11
N PRO A 687 13.15 -23.59 8.89
CA PRO A 687 13.43 -24.89 9.49
C PRO A 687 14.78 -25.50 9.07
N ASN A 688 15.41 -24.97 8.01
CA ASN A 688 16.73 -25.40 7.56
C ASN A 688 17.89 -24.67 8.26
N ASN A 689 17.58 -23.64 9.07
CA ASN A 689 18.61 -22.97 9.88
C ASN A 689 19.22 -23.97 10.86
N GLN A 690 20.53 -23.87 11.08
CA GLN A 690 21.22 -24.68 12.07
C GLN A 690 20.60 -24.40 13.46
N PRO A 691 20.29 -25.43 14.27
CA PRO A 691 19.84 -25.22 15.63
C PRO A 691 20.87 -24.38 16.36
N ALA A 692 20.44 -23.26 16.96
CA ALA A 692 21.33 -22.43 17.75
C ALA A 692 22.03 -23.32 18.79
N SER A 693 23.36 -23.43 18.73
CA SER A 693 24.10 -24.16 19.76
C SER A 693 23.82 -23.43 21.08
N THR A 694 23.15 -24.10 22.02
CA THR A 694 22.92 -23.56 23.35
C THR A 694 24.21 -23.62 24.16
N ASN A 695 25.21 -22.84 23.78
CA ASN A 695 26.42 -22.58 24.55
C ASN A 695 26.55 -21.07 24.72
N GLY A 696 25.89 -20.54 25.75
CA GLY A 696 25.93 -19.10 26.05
C GLY A 696 24.94 -18.58 27.07
N ALA A 697 24.29 -19.42 27.88
CA ALA A 697 23.67 -18.94 29.11
C ALA A 697 24.74 -18.99 30.22
N ALA A 698 25.38 -17.84 30.47
CA ALA A 698 26.16 -17.61 31.68
C ALA A 698 25.23 -17.75 32.89
N THR A 699 25.12 -18.97 33.42
CA THR A 699 24.57 -19.22 34.74
C THR A 699 25.69 -18.98 35.74
N ASN A 700 25.54 -17.91 36.51
CA ASN A 700 26.38 -17.64 37.68
C ASN A 700 26.33 -18.88 38.60
N GLY A 701 27.51 -19.39 38.91
CA GLY A 701 27.69 -20.69 39.52
C GLY A 701 27.27 -20.79 40.99
N ALA A 702 26.97 -22.01 41.39
CA ALA A 702 27.34 -22.55 42.69
C ALA A 702 27.40 -24.09 42.62
N ASN A 703 28.62 -24.61 42.87
CA ASN A 703 28.99 -25.91 43.44
C ASN A 703 28.64 -27.24 42.71
N GLY A 704 29.67 -27.74 42.00
CA GLY A 704 30.36 -29.03 42.18
C GLY A 704 29.61 -30.28 42.67
N VAL A 705 29.76 -31.40 41.94
CA VAL A 705 30.70 -32.51 42.23
C VAL A 705 30.64 -33.57 41.11
N ASN A 706 31.83 -33.96 40.64
CA ASN A 706 32.29 -35.16 39.90
C ASN A 706 31.32 -36.28 39.48
N GLY A 707 31.46 -36.74 38.23
CA GLY A 707 31.92 -38.12 37.98
C GLY A 707 31.20 -38.99 36.93
N VAL A 708 31.93 -39.27 35.83
CA VAL A 708 32.06 -40.56 35.09
C VAL A 708 31.15 -40.86 33.88
N ASN A 709 31.85 -41.34 32.84
CA ASN A 709 31.48 -41.77 31.49
C ASN A 709 30.39 -42.86 31.37
N GLY A 710 29.62 -42.81 30.27
CA GLY A 710 28.85 -43.94 29.74
C GLY A 710 28.09 -43.59 28.45
N ALA A 711 28.41 -44.29 27.36
CA ALA A 711 27.75 -44.20 26.04
C ALA A 711 26.33 -44.84 26.08
N PRO A 712 25.51 -44.71 25.01
CA PRO A 712 24.06 -44.65 25.10
C PRO A 712 23.42 -46.04 25.12
N ASP A 713 22.37 -46.20 25.92
CA ASP A 713 21.48 -47.36 25.82
C ASP A 713 20.02 -46.90 25.70
N ALA A 714 19.38 -47.49 24.69
CA ALA A 714 17.97 -47.36 24.38
C ALA A 714 17.11 -48.12 25.41
N ASN A 715 15.85 -47.70 25.50
CA ASN A 715 14.77 -48.29 26.30
C ASN A 715 14.87 -48.15 27.82
N HIS A 716 14.21 -47.13 28.35
CA HIS A 716 13.40 -47.30 29.55
C HIS A 716 12.12 -46.47 29.47
N THR A 717 11.00 -47.19 29.39
CA THR A 717 9.64 -46.72 29.57
C THR A 717 9.31 -46.59 31.07
N ASN A 718 8.37 -45.68 31.34
CA ASN A 718 7.58 -45.47 32.55
C ASN A 718 8.14 -44.55 33.65
N GLY A 719 7.47 -43.41 33.78
CA GLY A 719 7.56 -42.48 34.91
C GLY A 719 6.60 -41.32 34.72
N VAL A 720 5.30 -41.61 34.77
CA VAL A 720 4.23 -40.60 34.83
C VAL A 720 4.36 -39.88 36.17
N ASP A 721 4.99 -38.71 36.16
CA ASP A 721 4.78 -37.67 37.14
C ASP A 721 4.26 -36.43 36.43
N GLY A 722 3.02 -36.07 36.76
CA GLY A 722 2.25 -35.01 36.13
C GLY A 722 2.81 -33.63 36.40
N ALA A 723 3.82 -33.24 35.63
CA ALA A 723 4.08 -31.84 35.35
C ALA A 723 2.99 -31.36 34.37
N ALA A 724 1.94 -30.77 34.93
CA ALA A 724 0.97 -29.98 34.20
C ALA A 724 1.72 -29.13 33.16
N ALA A 725 1.34 -29.25 31.89
CA ALA A 725 1.72 -28.29 30.87
C ALA A 725 1.25 -26.92 31.36
N THR A 726 2.17 -26.16 31.95
CA THR A 726 1.92 -24.79 32.38
C THR A 726 1.81 -23.95 31.12
N ASN A 727 0.61 -23.92 30.55
CA ASN A 727 0.26 -23.00 29.48
C ASN A 727 0.31 -21.59 30.08
N PRO A 728 1.31 -20.74 29.79
CA PRO A 728 1.39 -19.44 30.41
C PRO A 728 0.57 -18.48 29.56
N PHE A 729 -0.75 -18.66 29.54
CA PHE A 729 -1.68 -17.62 29.10
C PHE A 729 -1.60 -16.48 30.11
N LYS A 730 -0.58 -15.63 29.97
CA LYS A 730 -0.29 -14.53 30.90
C LYS A 730 -1.06 -13.26 30.54
N GLY A 731 -1.49 -13.09 29.29
CA GLY A 731 -2.34 -11.98 28.87
C GLY A 731 -3.83 -12.27 28.98
N ARG A 732 -4.40 -12.09 30.17
CA ARG A 732 -5.85 -12.34 30.40
C ARG A 732 -6.77 -11.27 29.81
N ASP A 733 -6.24 -10.12 29.44
CA ASP A 733 -7.01 -8.92 29.14
C ASP A 733 -6.99 -8.52 27.66
N GLY A 734 -6.41 -9.32 26.77
CA GLY A 734 -6.33 -9.04 25.34
C GLY A 734 -5.41 -7.87 24.94
N HIS A 735 -4.91 -7.07 25.89
CA HIS A 735 -3.95 -5.98 25.65
C HIS A 735 -2.52 -6.42 25.91
N SER A 736 -2.32 -7.28 26.91
CA SER A 736 -1.04 -7.92 27.21
C SER A 736 -0.58 -8.86 26.08
N PHE A 737 0.69 -9.29 26.10
CA PHE A 737 1.17 -10.31 25.16
C PHE A 737 0.38 -11.63 25.32
N LEU A 738 0.02 -12.24 24.19
CA LEU A 738 -0.80 -13.44 24.10
C LEU A 738 0.03 -14.72 23.99
N HIS A 739 1.27 -14.62 23.52
CA HIS A 739 2.19 -15.75 23.36
C HIS A 739 3.66 -15.29 23.42
N LYS A 740 4.60 -16.24 23.42
CA LYS A 740 6.04 -15.98 23.61
C LYS A 740 6.66 -15.07 22.54
N GLY A 741 6.12 -15.08 21.32
CA GLY A 741 6.63 -14.26 20.21
C GLY A 741 6.28 -12.77 20.33
N GLU A 742 5.38 -12.41 21.26
CA GLU A 742 5.07 -11.03 21.63
C GLU A 742 5.74 -10.60 22.94
N ASP A 743 6.39 -11.52 23.66
CA ASP A 743 7.10 -11.19 24.90
C ASP A 743 8.24 -10.22 24.58
N SER A 744 8.25 -9.07 25.24
CA SER A 744 9.23 -8.00 24.99
C SER A 744 9.22 -7.49 23.54
N ALA A 745 8.07 -7.54 22.85
CA ALA A 745 7.88 -6.88 21.56
C ALA A 745 8.36 -5.41 21.63
N GLY A 746 9.06 -4.97 20.58
CA GLY A 746 9.74 -3.67 20.54
C GLY A 746 11.24 -3.79 20.30
N THR A 747 12.01 -2.81 20.78
CA THR A 747 13.44 -2.67 20.44
C THR A 747 14.35 -3.78 20.95
N LYS A 748 13.95 -4.44 22.05
CA LYS A 748 14.72 -5.52 22.67
C LYS A 748 14.36 -6.91 22.15
N HIS A 749 13.33 -7.00 21.30
CA HIS A 749 12.88 -8.26 20.76
C HIS A 749 13.93 -8.88 19.82
N LYS A 750 14.05 -10.22 19.76
CA LYS A 750 15.01 -10.88 18.85
C LYS A 750 14.82 -10.49 17.38
N ALA A 751 13.57 -10.23 16.99
CA ALA A 751 13.24 -9.85 15.62
C ALA A 751 13.69 -8.41 15.28
N ALA A 752 14.01 -7.57 16.28
CA ALA A 752 14.54 -6.22 16.05
C ALA A 752 16.05 -6.20 15.79
N GLN A 753 16.76 -7.26 16.19
CA GLN A 753 18.21 -7.35 16.12
C GLN A 753 18.62 -8.12 14.85
N PHE A 754 19.56 -7.56 14.09
CA PHE A 754 20.01 -8.14 12.83
C PHE A 754 20.61 -9.55 13.00
N GLU A 755 21.34 -9.75 14.09
CA GLU A 755 22.07 -10.97 14.40
C GLU A 755 21.13 -12.14 14.69
N THR A 756 19.87 -11.87 15.05
CA THR A 756 18.88 -12.88 15.45
C THR A 756 17.63 -12.93 14.58
N HIS A 757 17.32 -11.87 13.82
CA HIS A 757 16.16 -11.81 12.93
C HIS A 757 16.21 -12.92 11.87
N GLY A 758 15.19 -13.78 11.83
CA GLY A 758 15.09 -14.86 10.85
C GLY A 758 16.13 -15.97 11.03
N LYS A 759 16.81 -16.03 12.19
CA LYS A 759 17.87 -17.02 12.47
C LYS A 759 17.41 -18.21 13.32
N SER A 760 16.21 -18.15 13.90
CA SER A 760 15.61 -19.32 14.55
C SER A 760 15.19 -20.37 13.51
N ASN A 761 14.77 -21.57 13.94
CA ASN A 761 14.44 -22.68 13.05
C ASN A 761 13.06 -23.31 13.32
N ASP A 762 12.17 -22.57 13.96
CA ASP A 762 10.84 -23.05 14.37
C ASP A 762 9.75 -22.81 13.31
N GLY A 763 10.11 -22.26 12.15
CA GLY A 763 9.17 -21.94 11.07
C GLY A 763 8.27 -20.73 11.36
N SER A 764 8.50 -19.96 12.43
CA SER A 764 7.79 -18.70 12.68
C SER A 764 8.22 -17.58 11.72
N LEU A 765 7.49 -16.46 11.66
CA LEU A 765 7.93 -15.25 10.95
C LEU A 765 8.44 -14.22 11.95
N ASP A 766 9.66 -13.73 11.75
CA ASP A 766 10.12 -12.50 12.41
C ASP A 766 9.64 -11.29 11.61
N CYS A 767 9.00 -10.35 12.29
CA CYS A 767 8.58 -9.08 11.74
C CYS A 767 9.29 -7.94 12.48
N CYS A 768 9.81 -6.97 11.73
CA CYS A 768 10.46 -5.79 12.26
C CYS A 768 9.95 -4.54 11.54
N ILE A 769 9.41 -3.57 12.27
CA ILE A 769 9.13 -2.23 11.72
C ILE A 769 10.33 -1.34 12.01
N ARG A 770 10.90 -0.75 10.94
CA ARG A 770 12.03 0.18 10.97
C ARG A 770 11.47 1.60 10.94
N VAL A 771 11.57 2.31 12.06
CA VAL A 771 10.93 3.60 12.29
C VAL A 771 11.97 4.71 12.28
N GLU A 772 11.74 5.75 11.49
CA GLU A 772 12.59 6.93 11.41
C GLU A 772 12.87 7.58 12.77
N ILE A 773 14.15 7.82 13.03
CA ILE A 773 14.62 8.55 14.21
C ILE A 773 14.44 10.06 14.03
N ASP A 774 15.04 10.65 12.98
CA ASP A 774 15.01 12.09 12.71
C ASP A 774 14.68 12.36 11.22
N GLN A 775 13.65 13.17 10.99
CA GLN A 775 13.20 13.56 9.64
C GLN A 775 14.20 14.45 8.87
N HIS A 776 15.14 15.09 9.59
CA HIS A 776 16.18 15.92 8.98
C HIS A 776 17.46 15.13 8.68
N ASP A 777 17.53 13.85 9.09
CA ASP A 777 18.66 12.98 8.77
C ASP A 777 18.54 12.46 7.33
N ARG A 778 19.38 12.98 6.44
CA ARG A 778 19.42 12.55 5.03
C ARG A 778 19.93 11.11 4.87
N ASP A 779 20.61 10.55 5.87
CA ASP A 779 20.95 9.12 5.89
C ASP A 779 19.74 8.24 6.21
N GLY A 780 18.63 8.82 6.71
CA GLY A 780 17.38 8.13 6.98
C GLY A 780 17.51 7.04 8.05
N LYS A 781 18.25 7.28 9.14
CA LYS A 781 18.45 6.27 10.20
C LYS A 781 17.14 5.91 10.88
N THR A 782 17.00 4.62 11.21
CA THR A 782 15.80 4.07 11.83
C THR A 782 16.12 3.26 13.09
N GLU A 783 15.14 3.18 13.98
CA GLU A 783 15.07 2.28 15.13
C GLU A 783 14.23 1.05 14.77
N ALA A 784 14.64 -0.14 15.20
CA ALA A 784 13.92 -1.38 14.91
C ALA A 784 12.98 -1.78 16.05
N TYR A 785 11.76 -2.19 15.70
CA TYR A 785 10.78 -2.74 16.64
C TYR A 785 10.31 -4.11 16.15
N GLY A 786 10.61 -5.15 16.94
CA GLY A 786 10.45 -6.54 16.52
C GLY A 786 9.32 -7.28 17.24
N VAL A 787 8.77 -8.28 16.56
CA VAL A 787 7.82 -9.28 17.08
C VAL A 787 7.94 -10.57 16.25
N THR A 788 7.69 -11.74 16.84
CA THR A 788 7.68 -13.03 16.13
C THR A 788 6.26 -13.58 16.03
N ILE A 789 5.81 -13.94 14.84
CA ILE A 789 4.50 -14.50 14.54
C ILE A 789 4.63 -16.03 14.40
N PRO A 790 3.99 -16.84 15.26
CA PRO A 790 4.18 -18.29 15.25
C PRO A 790 3.48 -18.95 14.06
N ALA A 791 4.08 -20.03 13.55
CA ALA A 791 3.38 -20.93 12.63
C ALA A 791 2.11 -21.51 13.29
N LEU A 792 1.13 -21.90 12.47
CA LEU A 792 -0.08 -22.56 12.94
C LEU A 792 0.14 -24.08 13.03
N ASN A 793 -0.31 -24.65 14.15
CA ASN A 793 -0.38 -26.07 14.46
C ASN A 793 -1.81 -26.42 14.90
N TYR A 794 -2.78 -26.18 14.02
CA TYR A 794 -4.19 -26.43 14.28
C TYR A 794 -4.52 -27.92 14.23
N GLU A 795 -5.25 -28.40 15.24
CA GLU A 795 -5.82 -29.74 15.31
C GLU A 795 -7.34 -29.68 15.37
N ALA A 796 -8.00 -30.15 14.30
CA ALA A 796 -9.46 -30.13 14.20
C ALA A 796 -10.12 -30.91 15.36
N GLY A 797 -11.09 -30.27 16.02
CA GLY A 797 -11.88 -30.90 17.09
C GLY A 797 -11.30 -30.78 18.50
N LYS A 798 -10.04 -30.35 18.66
CA LYS A 798 -9.35 -30.28 19.97
C LYS A 798 -10.07 -29.37 20.98
N TYR A 799 -10.59 -28.22 20.54
CA TYR A 799 -11.22 -27.21 21.41
C TYR A 799 -12.75 -27.12 21.29
N SER A 800 -13.41 -28.01 20.53
CA SER A 800 -14.85 -27.94 20.24
C SER A 800 -15.78 -28.17 21.46
N ALA A 801 -15.24 -28.59 22.61
CA ALA A 801 -15.98 -28.66 23.88
C ALA A 801 -16.05 -27.29 24.59
N HIS A 802 -15.01 -26.46 24.47
CA HIS A 802 -14.92 -25.14 25.09
C HIS A 802 -15.82 -24.12 24.38
N GLU A 803 -15.95 -24.22 23.06
CA GLU A 803 -16.85 -23.38 22.25
C GLU A 803 -18.35 -23.61 22.57
N ARG A 804 -18.71 -24.77 23.14
CA ARG A 804 -20.09 -25.15 23.49
C ARG A 804 -20.53 -24.74 24.91
N HIS A 805 -19.61 -24.35 25.79
CA HIS A 805 -19.91 -24.15 27.22
C HIS A 805 -20.13 -22.70 27.68
N MET A 806 -20.19 -21.72 26.78
CA MET A 806 -20.61 -20.36 27.13
C MET A 806 -22.15 -20.26 27.24
N PRO A 807 -22.72 -19.84 28.40
CA PRO A 807 -24.15 -19.89 28.65
C PRO A 807 -24.95 -19.08 27.61
N HIS A 808 -25.99 -19.71 27.07
CA HIS A 808 -26.93 -19.10 26.14
C HIS A 808 -27.75 -17.99 26.84
N LEU A 809 -27.26 -16.76 26.83
CA LEU A 809 -28.07 -15.59 27.11
C LEU A 809 -28.81 -15.15 25.83
N HIS A 810 -30.06 -15.60 25.77
CA HIS A 810 -31.15 -15.15 24.89
C HIS A 810 -30.97 -15.36 23.37
N ARG A 811 -31.40 -16.54 22.96
CA ARG A 811 -31.78 -16.88 21.58
C ARG A 811 -33.00 -16.03 21.18
N HIS A 812 -32.80 -14.90 20.52
CA HIS A 812 -33.88 -14.27 19.77
C HIS A 812 -34.30 -15.22 18.65
N ARG A 813 -35.48 -15.85 18.82
CA ARG A 813 -36.15 -16.60 17.77
C ARG A 813 -36.42 -15.64 16.61
N SER A 814 -35.77 -15.88 15.48
CA SER A 814 -36.21 -15.41 14.17
C SER A 814 -37.63 -15.95 13.93
N ARG A 815 -38.54 -15.01 13.66
CA ARG A 815 -39.96 -15.26 13.36
C ARG A 815 -40.05 -15.75 11.90
N PRO A 816 -40.88 -16.76 11.57
CA PRO A 816 -41.00 -17.22 10.19
C PRO A 816 -41.72 -16.16 9.33
N GLU A 817 -41.24 -16.02 8.10
CA GLU A 817 -41.77 -15.14 7.07
C GLU A 817 -43.26 -15.38 6.82
N THR A 818 -43.98 -14.27 6.72
CA THR A 818 -45.39 -14.20 6.32
C THR A 818 -45.55 -14.54 4.84
N LYS A 819 -46.41 -15.54 4.59
CA LYS A 819 -46.92 -15.96 3.28
C LYS A 819 -47.45 -14.77 2.46
N ALA A 820 -46.95 -14.62 1.24
CA ALA A 820 -47.60 -13.82 0.21
C ALA A 820 -48.83 -14.57 -0.34
N SER A 821 -49.94 -13.83 -0.42
CA SER A 821 -51.26 -14.24 -0.91
C SER A 821 -51.27 -14.49 -2.42
N GLY A 822 -51.88 -15.61 -2.84
CA GLY A 822 -52.17 -15.90 -4.23
C GLY A 822 -53.43 -15.19 -4.77
N ALA A 823 -53.46 -15.01 -6.09
CA ALA A 823 -54.66 -14.88 -6.89
C ALA A 823 -54.43 -15.58 -8.26
N PRO A 824 -55.47 -16.10 -8.93
CA PRO A 824 -55.35 -17.27 -9.80
C PRO A 824 -55.39 -16.94 -11.30
N SER A 825 -54.74 -17.78 -12.12
CA SER A 825 -55.02 -17.87 -13.56
C SER A 825 -55.42 -19.30 -13.92
N THR A 826 -56.69 -19.45 -14.28
CA THR A 826 -57.30 -20.61 -14.91
C THR A 826 -56.99 -20.62 -16.41
N ILE A 827 -56.73 -21.80 -17.00
CA ILE A 827 -57.14 -22.23 -18.37
C ILE A 827 -56.83 -23.74 -18.52
N PRO A 828 -57.65 -24.54 -19.26
CA PRO A 828 -57.78 -25.98 -19.04
C PRO A 828 -57.29 -26.89 -20.19
N ALA A 829 -57.12 -28.16 -19.82
CA ALA A 829 -57.33 -29.42 -20.55
C ALA A 829 -56.65 -29.68 -21.92
N SER A 830 -55.92 -30.80 -21.95
CA SER A 830 -55.31 -31.44 -23.11
C SER A 830 -56.31 -32.25 -23.96
N THR A 831 -56.09 -32.27 -25.27
CA THR A 831 -56.50 -33.33 -26.19
C THR A 831 -55.28 -33.86 -26.97
N ARG A 832 -55.12 -35.18 -26.98
CA ARG A 832 -54.27 -36.01 -27.87
C ARG A 832 -55.00 -36.20 -29.23
N PRO A 833 -54.47 -36.90 -30.26
CA PRO A 833 -53.11 -37.41 -30.55
C PRO A 833 -52.65 -37.22 -32.04
N ALA A 834 -51.41 -37.61 -32.40
CA ALA A 834 -51.10 -38.44 -33.60
C ALA A 834 -49.59 -38.77 -33.72
N SER A 835 -49.31 -39.98 -34.21
CA SER A 835 -48.01 -40.65 -34.35
C SER A 835 -47.23 -40.26 -35.61
N THR A 836 -45.90 -40.43 -35.59
CA THR A 836 -45.21 -41.30 -36.58
C THR A 836 -43.76 -41.62 -36.14
N ARG A 837 -43.42 -42.91 -36.26
CA ARG A 837 -42.09 -43.50 -36.16
C ARG A 837 -41.22 -43.09 -37.35
N THR A 838 -39.90 -42.98 -37.15
CA THR A 838 -38.88 -43.66 -37.98
C THR A 838 -37.50 -43.55 -37.32
N ALA A 839 -36.85 -44.70 -37.15
CA ALA A 839 -35.40 -44.89 -37.01
C ALA A 839 -34.88 -45.41 -38.38
N PRO A 840 -33.62 -45.85 -38.62
CA PRO A 840 -32.46 -45.99 -37.70
C PRO A 840 -31.05 -45.68 -38.33
N ALA A 841 -30.01 -46.04 -37.54
CA ALA A 841 -28.68 -46.56 -37.93
C ALA A 841 -27.65 -45.58 -38.52
N HIS A 842 -26.36 -45.60 -38.17
CA HIS A 842 -25.52 -46.60 -37.50
C HIS A 842 -24.42 -45.90 -36.67
#